data_AF-A0A1I8CW84-F1
#
_entry.id   AF-A0A1I8CW84-F1
#
_cell.length_a   1.000
_cell.length_b   1.000
_cell.length_c   1.000
_cell.angle_alpha   90.00
_cell.angle_beta   90.00
_cell.angle_gamma   90.00
#
_symmetry.space_group_name_H-M   'P 1'
#
loop_
_entity.id
_entity.type
_entity.pdbx_description
1 polymer ?
#
loop_
_entity_poly.entity_id
_entity_poly.type
_entity_poly.pdbx_seq_one_letter_code
_entity_poly.pdbx_strand_id
1 'polypeptide(L)'
;MGFFEIVQNHSIVGETVVAHTSYIPNSIFYLILYFLALPPTIILAYLSLKPGLITSRVRFPTLGMTLANLYGVTGFIIVISVYLTAVTQNIKISFFFASFLRTILYNTTYVCYFLFPVLAIDQWLMVCHNYTLTPRGLTYVISICFTIPMLVGIYDLFLQNTILHDYMFMYIRMSPYSNIFFFFVLSPSFFIFSFICNLFVLSSIVQRQSKTARKQIGRTLNPRQLQQQKSIVFIYMLQAFLPLLLAAPYYIANVCFMVGVEIELYWFVIGEAIIGMHPLTNALTTLLLLKPYRQALRNMFRGKTINQRRYDSIRQHDDRIEGKETDHDILEHKDSTKESKDSRDSRDSINSRASKDTKDYIELPQFKPRDPKYAKFFNRNEKGPVDTCSPTFSSPYLSYRNGFYTPNPQNNAFSSTIKCFYACQEDLNYHSRLISTYRQITKPTKPKCDVFRIKCQNNFGHVVWGDVNYNAYKQKPNKVKKMSHLNPKYHHVHNGTKYSVHMIYIDSVGSYTFDRTMVKTSALLANTFKAFNFYNHHKTGENTLPNQEAILMNLRSDPVVDLQNGRPTIPRSKIPHFCKTKKDKVPFIPEYFKQNGYKTIHSQDYWYTSIAQEPYSCYQFPSFDHDIHTFARLSPDDPFLAEVWRKKCLESYKVQLAYLQQIMSRYNNKNLFSFNFLTYLQHDSINGLYHSDAVMAKFFKKNKHHFDNSFVFISSDHGVRYGKYREATEIAGFEDVNPFLRVIVPKELQANKQFMDLMNENSKKATSQFDVFASLIDILTEGQKSQFTDFRTVDFSNVMNYTVNGQSIFRKIPERDEYDMRIPLNYRFYKHVGTNLNNSLYPEIRKKIFNVIINKINGFLAHSGLLKNCARIKVDPNAKLSTIKYMKINNELYFNFKVKVTPGTGIYIGTITSKFEIMEDKIRRVTSYAIEAETCEKANHYRAYCMCKSLLSG
;
A
#
# COMPACT_ATOMS: atom_id res chain seq x y z
N MET A 1 -12.46 53.31 36.25
CA MET A 1 -13.23 53.57 35.01
C MET A 1 -13.28 52.27 34.25
N GLY A 2 -14.47 51.74 33.98
CA GLY A 2 -14.60 50.63 33.05
C GLY A 2 -14.36 51.13 31.63
N PHE A 3 -13.45 50.48 30.91
CA PHE A 3 -13.28 50.73 29.49
C PHE A 3 -14.37 49.97 28.72
N PHE A 4 -14.78 50.51 27.56
CA PHE A 4 -15.93 50.05 26.76
C PHE A 4 -17.32 50.32 27.34
N GLU A 5 -17.42 51.19 28.35
CA GLU A 5 -18.70 51.74 28.80
C GLU A 5 -19.24 52.78 27.80
N ILE A 6 -20.55 52.75 27.57
CA ILE A 6 -21.25 53.69 26.67
C ILE A 6 -21.34 55.06 27.33
N VAL A 7 -20.87 56.09 26.62
CA VAL A 7 -20.98 57.48 27.06
C VAL A 7 -22.44 57.92 26.95
N GLN A 8 -23.12 58.09 28.10
CA GLN A 8 -24.55 58.42 28.15
C GLN A 8 -24.87 59.86 27.65
N ASN A 9 -23.92 60.79 27.75
CA ASN A 9 -24.11 62.17 27.32
C ASN A 9 -23.08 62.59 26.25
N HIS A 10 -23.50 62.55 24.99
CA HIS A 10 -22.64 62.88 23.85
C HIS A 10 -22.20 64.36 23.80
N SER A 11 -22.86 65.27 24.54
CA SER A 11 -22.47 66.69 24.57
C SER A 11 -21.12 66.96 25.27
N ILE A 12 -20.59 65.96 25.99
CA ILE A 12 -19.31 66.03 26.72
C ILE A 12 -18.12 65.67 25.78
N VAL A 13 -18.38 65.11 24.60
CA VAL A 13 -17.35 64.67 23.65
C VAL A 13 -16.95 65.84 22.75
N GLY A 14 -15.78 66.44 23.01
CA GLY A 14 -15.23 67.51 22.17
C GLY A 14 -14.71 67.01 20.81
N GLU A 15 -14.44 67.93 19.88
CA GLU A 15 -13.87 67.62 18.55
C GLU A 15 -12.48 66.94 18.63
N THR A 16 -11.79 67.12 19.77
CA THR A 16 -10.49 66.52 20.07
C THR A 16 -10.52 65.74 21.38
N VAL A 17 -9.77 64.65 21.44
CA VAL A 17 -9.64 63.75 22.60
C VAL A 17 -8.20 63.70 23.12
N VAL A 18 -8.06 63.41 24.41
CA VAL A 18 -6.77 63.28 25.11
C VAL A 18 -6.32 61.82 25.11
N ALA A 19 -5.01 61.57 24.99
CA ALA A 19 -4.41 60.25 25.13
C ALA A 19 -4.02 59.98 26.59
N HIS A 20 -4.29 58.78 27.11
CA HIS A 20 -4.07 58.45 28.52
C HIS A 20 -2.61 58.07 28.80
N THR A 21 -1.97 58.67 29.80
CA THR A 21 -0.59 58.34 30.22
C THR A 21 -0.44 56.92 30.79
N SER A 22 -1.53 56.34 31.31
CA SER A 22 -1.56 54.99 31.87
C SER A 22 -1.23 53.87 30.87
N TYR A 23 -1.33 54.14 29.56
CA TYR A 23 -1.06 53.16 28.51
C TYR A 23 0.40 53.17 28.00
N ILE A 24 1.26 54.07 28.50
CA ILE A 24 2.68 54.16 28.12
C ILE A 24 3.44 52.84 28.33
N PRO A 25 3.32 52.14 29.47
CA PRO A 25 4.06 50.89 29.69
C PRO A 25 3.76 49.84 28.62
N ASN A 26 2.49 49.64 28.28
CA ASN A 26 2.07 48.71 27.24
C ASN A 26 2.61 49.09 25.87
N SER A 27 2.55 50.39 25.55
CA SER A 27 3.08 50.91 24.29
C SER A 27 4.57 50.60 24.11
N ILE A 28 5.39 50.71 25.16
CA ILE A 28 6.82 50.36 25.11
C ILE A 28 7.00 48.84 24.90
N PHE A 29 6.27 48.00 25.64
CA PHE A 29 6.34 46.55 25.47
C PHE A 29 5.96 46.11 24.05
N TYR A 30 4.87 46.63 23.51
CA TYR A 30 4.44 46.33 22.14
C TYR A 30 5.46 46.79 21.11
N LEU A 31 6.02 47.99 21.27
CA LEU A 31 7.05 48.51 20.37
C LEU A 31 8.24 47.54 20.31
N ILE A 32 8.75 47.09 21.47
CA ILE A 32 9.86 46.13 21.54
C ILE A 32 9.49 44.80 20.88
N LEU A 33 8.35 44.20 21.25
CA LEU A 33 7.92 42.91 20.73
C LEU A 33 7.71 42.93 19.21
N TYR A 34 7.17 44.02 18.69
CA TYR A 34 6.86 44.18 17.26
C TYR A 34 8.08 44.55 16.43
N PHE A 35 9.02 45.33 16.97
CA PHE A 35 10.35 45.47 16.37
C PHE A 35 11.10 44.13 16.30
N LEU A 36 10.99 43.29 17.34
CA LEU A 36 11.57 41.94 17.30
C LEU A 36 10.84 41.02 16.31
N ALA A 37 9.54 41.23 16.07
CA ALA A 37 8.76 40.45 15.11
C ALA A 37 9.04 40.81 13.65
N LEU A 38 9.50 42.03 13.35
CA LEU A 38 9.77 42.50 12.00
C LEU A 38 10.84 41.66 11.26
N PRO A 39 12.08 41.47 11.78
CA PRO A 39 13.10 40.70 11.09
C PRO A 39 12.68 39.27 10.68
N PRO A 40 12.15 38.41 11.58
CA PRO A 40 11.73 37.06 11.18
C PRO A 40 10.54 37.09 10.20
N THR A 41 9.63 38.07 10.30
CA THR A 41 8.49 38.21 9.37
C THR A 41 8.95 38.64 7.98
N ILE A 42 9.89 39.58 7.87
CA ILE A 42 10.48 40.02 6.60
C ILE A 42 11.25 38.88 5.94
N ILE A 43 12.03 38.12 6.71
CA ILE A 43 12.73 36.93 6.21
C ILE A 43 11.74 35.90 5.66
N LEU A 44 10.64 35.63 6.36
CA LEU A 44 9.59 34.72 5.88
C LEU A 44 8.95 35.21 4.58
N ALA A 45 8.67 36.51 4.48
CA ALA A 45 8.12 37.12 3.27
C ALA A 45 9.09 36.96 2.10
N TYR A 46 10.36 37.28 2.30
CA TYR A 46 11.41 37.11 1.29
C TYR A 46 11.55 35.66 0.84
N LEU A 47 11.62 34.70 1.78
CA LEU A 47 11.70 33.27 1.49
C LEU A 47 10.47 32.78 0.69
N SER A 48 9.30 33.34 0.98
CA SER A 48 8.04 32.99 0.33
C SER A 48 7.87 33.65 -1.03
N LEU A 49 8.44 34.82 -1.27
CA LEU A 49 8.32 35.54 -2.55
C LEU A 49 9.40 35.13 -3.54
N LYS A 50 10.63 34.88 -3.10
CA LYS A 50 11.74 34.56 -3.98
C LYS A 50 11.52 33.21 -4.70
N PRO A 51 11.46 33.21 -6.05
CA PRO A 51 11.29 31.98 -6.81
C PRO A 51 12.38 30.94 -6.50
N GLY A 52 12.01 29.67 -6.37
CA GLY A 52 12.94 28.57 -6.18
C GLY A 52 13.47 28.35 -4.77
N LEU A 53 13.25 29.26 -3.81
CA LEU A 53 13.68 29.05 -2.41
C LEU A 53 12.77 28.07 -1.66
N ILE A 54 11.45 28.17 -1.86
CA ILE A 54 10.45 27.30 -1.26
C ILE A 54 9.62 26.70 -2.40
N THR A 55 9.81 25.40 -2.67
CA THR A 55 9.04 24.67 -3.69
C THR A 55 7.86 23.88 -3.10
N SER A 56 7.68 23.93 -1.77
CA SER A 56 6.63 23.20 -1.06
C SER A 56 5.28 23.94 -1.10
N ARG A 57 4.18 23.19 -1.17
CA ARG A 57 2.80 23.72 -1.19
C ARG A 57 2.46 24.66 -0.03
N VAL A 58 3.06 24.48 1.15
CA VAL A 58 2.86 25.36 2.32
C VAL A 58 3.22 26.83 2.06
N ARG A 59 3.95 27.12 0.97
CA ARG A 59 4.36 28.47 0.58
C ARG A 59 3.21 29.48 0.54
N PHE A 60 2.12 29.19 -0.16
CA PHE A 60 1.07 30.18 -0.42
C PHE A 60 0.20 30.49 0.82
N PRO A 61 -0.27 29.49 1.58
CA PRO A 61 -0.99 29.76 2.83
C PRO A 61 -0.10 30.47 3.86
N THR A 62 1.17 30.06 3.97
CA THR A 62 2.13 30.72 4.87
C THR A 62 2.46 32.14 4.42
N LEU A 63 2.54 32.43 3.12
CA LEU A 63 2.70 33.80 2.61
C LEU A 63 1.51 34.68 3.01
N GLY A 64 0.27 34.19 2.87
CA GLY A 64 -0.92 34.93 3.33
C GLY A 64 -0.85 35.27 4.81
N MET A 65 -0.55 34.28 5.66
CA MET A 65 -0.35 34.48 7.09
C MET A 65 0.78 35.48 7.39
N THR A 66 1.89 35.41 6.64
CA THR A 66 3.03 36.33 6.81
C THR A 66 2.66 37.77 6.46
N LEU A 67 1.91 37.98 5.37
CA LEU A 67 1.44 39.31 4.97
C LEU A 67 0.45 39.89 5.98
N ALA A 68 -0.44 39.07 6.54
CA ALA A 68 -1.36 39.49 7.59
C ALA A 68 -0.60 39.86 8.89
N ASN A 69 0.42 39.09 9.24
CA ASN A 69 1.28 39.38 10.39
C ASN A 69 2.04 40.70 10.20
N LEU A 70 2.57 40.93 9.00
CA LEU A 70 3.26 42.18 8.65
C LEU A 70 2.31 43.38 8.69
N TYR A 71 1.12 43.24 8.10
CA TYR A 71 0.07 44.26 8.16
C TYR A 71 -0.29 44.62 9.60
N GLY A 72 -0.51 43.62 10.47
CA GLY A 72 -0.81 43.85 11.87
C GLY A 72 0.32 44.54 12.62
N VAL A 73 1.56 44.02 12.50
CA VAL A 73 2.74 44.62 13.14
C VAL A 73 2.95 46.08 12.72
N THR A 74 2.85 46.36 11.42
CA THR A 74 3.00 47.72 10.89
C THR A 74 1.86 48.63 11.37
N GLY A 75 0.62 48.16 11.35
CA GLY A 75 -0.54 48.92 11.85
C GLY A 75 -0.41 49.30 13.33
N PHE A 76 0.00 48.35 14.16
CA PHE A 76 0.22 48.60 15.59
C PHE A 76 1.38 49.56 15.86
N ILE A 77 2.51 49.42 15.16
CA ILE A 77 3.64 50.35 15.30
C ILE A 77 3.17 51.77 14.98
N ILE A 78 2.39 51.97 13.90
CA ILE A 78 1.84 53.29 13.54
C ILE A 78 0.95 53.83 14.66
N VAL A 79 -0.01 53.04 15.16
CA VAL A 79 -0.93 53.47 16.21
C VAL A 79 -0.17 53.86 17.49
N ILE A 80 0.79 53.04 17.90
CA ILE A 80 1.58 53.28 19.11
C ILE A 80 2.50 54.48 18.95
N SER A 81 3.15 54.65 17.80
CA SER A 81 4.00 55.81 17.53
C SER A 81 3.19 57.12 17.57
N VAL A 82 1.99 57.13 16.99
CA VAL A 82 1.09 58.29 17.05
C VAL A 82 0.62 58.55 18.48
N TYR A 83 0.23 57.52 19.22
CA TYR A 83 -0.16 57.62 20.63
C TYR A 83 0.99 58.17 21.51
N LEU A 84 2.20 57.60 21.41
CA LEU A 84 3.35 58.04 22.19
C LEU A 84 3.73 59.50 21.86
N THR A 85 3.65 59.89 20.59
CA THR A 85 3.86 61.29 20.18
C THR A 85 2.81 62.20 20.81
N ALA A 86 1.53 61.80 20.79
CA ALA A 86 0.45 62.57 21.38
C ALA A 86 0.57 62.72 22.90
N VAL A 87 0.97 61.67 23.61
CA VAL A 87 1.16 61.73 25.07
C VAL A 87 2.41 62.52 25.45
N THR A 88 3.55 62.28 24.79
CA THR A 88 4.83 62.94 25.13
C THR A 88 4.84 64.42 24.77
N GLN A 89 4.16 64.82 23.70
CA GLN A 89 4.04 66.21 23.26
C GLN A 89 2.75 66.87 23.77
N ASN A 90 1.93 66.17 24.56
CA ASN A 90 0.63 66.61 25.06
C ASN A 90 -0.32 67.14 23.96
N ILE A 91 -0.31 66.50 22.78
CA ILE A 91 -1.12 66.87 21.62
C ILE A 91 -2.50 66.21 21.73
N LYS A 92 -3.56 67.01 21.65
CA LYS A 92 -4.93 66.49 21.50
C LYS A 92 -5.17 66.03 20.06
N ILE A 93 -5.70 64.82 19.90
CA ILE A 93 -5.97 64.24 18.57
C ILE A 93 -7.44 64.44 18.23
N SER A 94 -7.80 64.65 16.95
CA SER A 94 -9.21 64.74 16.57
C SER A 94 -9.96 63.44 16.93
N PHE A 95 -11.20 63.58 17.39
CA PHE A 95 -12.02 62.43 17.77
C PHE A 95 -12.17 61.42 16.62
N PHE A 96 -12.31 61.90 15.39
CA PHE A 96 -12.35 61.07 14.20
C PHE A 96 -11.03 60.32 13.98
N PHE A 97 -9.88 60.99 14.09
CA PHE A 97 -8.58 60.35 13.87
C PHE A 97 -8.27 59.34 14.98
N ALA A 98 -8.58 59.65 16.25
CA ALA A 98 -8.47 58.69 17.35
C ALA A 98 -9.35 57.45 17.13
N SER A 99 -10.59 57.66 16.66
CA SER A 99 -11.50 56.57 16.29
C SER A 99 -10.95 55.75 15.12
N PHE A 100 -10.43 56.37 14.06
CA PHE A 100 -9.81 55.69 12.93
C PHE A 100 -8.60 54.83 13.35
N LEU A 101 -7.72 55.37 14.19
CA LEU A 101 -6.57 54.62 14.71
C LEU A 101 -7.01 53.38 15.48
N ARG A 102 -8.10 53.46 16.24
CA ARG A 102 -8.61 52.33 17.06
C ARG A 102 -9.44 51.34 16.25
N THR A 103 -10.30 51.79 15.34
CA THR A 103 -11.20 50.88 14.60
C THR A 103 -10.56 50.34 13.31
N ILE A 104 -9.92 51.19 12.50
CA ILE A 104 -9.34 50.77 11.22
C ILE A 104 -7.94 50.22 11.44
N LEU A 105 -7.05 50.94 12.10
CA LEU A 105 -5.67 50.46 12.22
C LEU A 105 -5.55 49.39 13.30
N TYR A 106 -5.98 49.64 14.53
CA TYR A 106 -5.81 48.68 15.64
C TYR A 106 -6.70 47.45 15.47
N ASN A 107 -8.02 47.57 15.31
CA ASN A 107 -8.89 46.37 15.31
C ASN A 107 -8.73 45.49 14.05
N THR A 108 -8.28 46.03 12.92
CA THR A 108 -8.03 45.20 11.71
C THR A 108 -6.66 44.52 11.71
N THR A 109 -5.74 44.87 12.62
CA THR A 109 -4.45 44.17 12.75
C THR A 109 -4.59 42.67 13.03
N TYR A 110 -5.74 42.26 13.56
CA TYR A 110 -6.10 40.88 13.87
C TYR A 110 -6.58 40.08 12.65
N VAL A 111 -6.44 40.60 11.43
CA VAL A 111 -6.67 39.84 10.18
C VAL A 111 -5.90 38.52 10.16
N CYS A 112 -4.74 38.43 10.83
CA CYS A 112 -4.00 37.18 10.97
C CYS A 112 -4.83 36.06 11.63
N TYR A 113 -5.78 36.39 12.51
CA TYR A 113 -6.65 35.43 13.20
C TYR A 113 -7.59 34.70 12.22
N PHE A 114 -8.05 35.41 11.18
CA PHE A 114 -8.91 34.87 10.12
C PHE A 114 -8.18 33.86 9.23
N LEU A 115 -6.85 33.83 9.24
CA LEU A 115 -6.06 32.92 8.42
C LEU A 115 -5.71 31.61 9.11
N PHE A 116 -5.90 31.46 10.43
CA PHE A 116 -5.73 30.18 11.10
C PHE A 116 -6.69 29.09 10.57
N PRO A 117 -8.00 29.38 10.39
CA PRO A 117 -8.91 28.44 9.77
C PRO A 117 -8.48 28.06 8.34
N VAL A 118 -7.95 29.01 7.57
CA VAL A 118 -7.47 28.77 6.20
C VAL A 118 -6.30 27.78 6.19
N LEU A 119 -5.34 27.91 7.11
CA LEU A 119 -4.24 26.95 7.26
C LEU A 119 -4.76 25.55 7.63
N ALA A 120 -5.71 25.46 8.55
CA ALA A 120 -6.28 24.19 8.99
C ALA A 120 -7.13 23.51 7.90
N ILE A 121 -7.98 24.27 7.21
CA ILE A 121 -8.85 23.79 6.13
C ILE A 121 -8.02 23.33 4.93
N ASP A 122 -6.96 24.05 4.55
CA ASP A 122 -6.07 23.62 3.46
C ASP A 122 -5.45 22.24 3.76
N GLN A 123 -5.03 22.00 5.01
CA GLN A 123 -4.53 20.69 5.44
C GLN A 123 -5.64 19.64 5.50
N TRP A 124 -6.82 19.98 5.98
CA TRP A 124 -7.96 19.06 6.06
C TRP A 124 -8.45 18.62 4.68
N LEU A 125 -8.63 19.54 3.74
CA LEU A 125 -8.98 19.23 2.35
C LEU A 125 -7.93 18.34 1.71
N MET A 126 -6.64 18.64 1.93
CA MET A 126 -5.55 17.85 1.38
C MET A 126 -5.49 16.43 1.98
N VAL A 127 -5.46 16.33 3.30
CA VAL A 127 -5.21 15.09 3.99
C VAL A 127 -6.48 14.26 4.04
N CYS A 128 -7.59 14.81 4.51
CA CYS A 128 -8.82 14.06 4.71
C CYS A 128 -9.53 13.79 3.37
N HIS A 129 -9.58 14.78 2.46
CA HIS A 129 -10.39 14.70 1.24
C HIS A 129 -9.60 14.48 -0.06
N ASN A 130 -8.26 14.53 -0.02
CA ASN A 130 -7.40 14.45 -1.20
C ASN A 130 -7.75 15.53 -2.25
N TYR A 131 -8.17 16.70 -1.77
CA TYR A 131 -8.50 17.89 -2.54
C TYR A 131 -7.43 18.97 -2.33
N THR A 132 -7.08 19.70 -3.39
CA THR A 132 -6.03 20.71 -3.34
C THR A 132 -6.57 22.05 -3.82
N LEU A 133 -6.54 23.08 -2.95
CA LEU A 133 -6.90 24.44 -3.34
C LEU A 133 -5.91 24.96 -4.39
N THR A 134 -6.44 25.54 -5.46
CA THR A 134 -5.61 26.20 -6.47
C THR A 134 -5.02 27.49 -5.88
N PRO A 135 -3.83 27.94 -6.34
CA PRO A 135 -3.28 29.22 -5.90
C PRO A 135 -4.26 30.38 -6.05
N ARG A 136 -5.02 30.42 -7.16
CA ARG A 136 -6.09 31.41 -7.38
C ARG A 136 -7.19 31.31 -6.32
N GLY A 137 -7.70 30.11 -6.04
CA GLY A 137 -8.75 29.91 -5.03
C GLY A 137 -8.28 30.32 -3.63
N LEU A 138 -7.03 30.03 -3.28
CA LEU A 138 -6.45 30.42 -2.01
C LEU A 138 -6.27 31.95 -1.91
N THR A 139 -5.85 32.62 -2.99
CA THR A 139 -5.78 34.08 -3.05
C THR A 139 -7.15 34.72 -2.79
N TYR A 140 -8.22 34.23 -3.42
CA TYR A 140 -9.57 34.75 -3.17
C TYR A 140 -9.99 34.62 -1.70
N VAL A 141 -9.74 33.45 -1.08
CA VAL A 141 -10.07 33.24 0.34
C VAL A 141 -9.27 34.17 1.24
N ILE A 142 -7.96 34.32 0.99
CA ILE A 142 -7.12 35.24 1.76
C ILE A 142 -7.63 36.69 1.60
N SER A 143 -7.97 37.13 0.39
CA SER A 143 -8.52 38.47 0.16
C SER A 143 -9.81 38.73 0.95
N ILE A 144 -10.69 37.73 1.05
CA ILE A 144 -11.91 37.82 1.89
C ILE A 144 -11.55 37.99 3.36
N CYS A 145 -10.56 37.24 3.87
CA CYS A 145 -10.09 37.37 5.26
C CYS A 145 -9.53 38.76 5.59
N PHE A 146 -8.98 39.49 4.61
CA PHE A 146 -8.58 40.89 4.78
C PHE A 146 -9.77 41.86 4.67
N THR A 147 -10.74 41.55 3.81
CA THR A 147 -11.86 42.44 3.50
C THR A 147 -12.85 42.52 4.66
N ILE A 148 -13.19 41.39 5.30
CA ILE A 148 -14.22 41.34 6.35
C ILE A 148 -13.88 42.24 7.55
N PRO A 149 -12.69 42.15 8.17
CA PRO A 149 -12.34 43.03 9.30
C PRO A 149 -12.30 44.51 8.89
N MET A 150 -11.87 44.80 7.67
CA MET A 150 -11.84 46.17 7.14
C MET A 150 -13.26 46.75 7.00
N LEU A 151 -14.21 45.98 6.46
CA LEU A 151 -15.60 46.40 6.36
C LEU A 151 -16.24 46.64 7.73
N VAL A 152 -15.89 45.84 8.73
CA VAL A 152 -16.35 46.01 10.11
C VAL A 152 -15.77 47.28 10.73
N GLY A 153 -14.47 47.53 10.54
CA GLY A 153 -13.86 48.77 10.99
C GLY A 153 -14.46 50.01 10.33
N ILE A 154 -14.78 49.93 9.03
CA ILE A 154 -15.48 51.00 8.30
C ILE A 154 -16.90 51.19 8.85
N TYR A 155 -17.62 50.10 9.12
CA TYR A 155 -18.95 50.16 9.75
C TYR A 155 -18.87 50.84 11.13
N ASP A 156 -17.94 50.43 11.99
CA ASP A 156 -17.79 50.99 13.33
C ASP A 156 -17.37 52.48 13.29
N LEU A 157 -16.59 52.89 12.29
CA LEU A 157 -16.15 54.29 12.15
C LEU A 157 -17.24 55.22 11.58
N PHE A 158 -17.94 54.77 10.53
CA PHE A 158 -18.83 55.64 9.74
C PHE A 158 -20.32 55.43 10.01
N LEU A 159 -20.73 54.21 10.37
CA LEU A 159 -22.15 53.84 10.45
C LEU A 159 -22.66 53.68 11.88
N GLN A 160 -21.77 53.61 12.88
CA GLN A 160 -22.14 53.49 14.29
C GLN A 160 -22.14 54.85 15.01
N ASN A 161 -23.18 55.12 15.81
CA ASN A 161 -23.31 56.36 16.59
C ASN A 161 -22.91 56.23 18.07
N THR A 162 -22.49 55.03 18.49
CA THR A 162 -22.07 54.75 19.88
C THR A 162 -20.65 55.27 20.17
N ILE A 163 -20.50 55.97 21.29
CA ILE A 163 -19.21 56.46 21.81
C ILE A 163 -18.87 55.68 23.07
N LEU A 164 -17.64 55.18 23.15
CA LEU A 164 -17.14 54.39 24.26
C LEU A 164 -15.97 55.09 24.95
N HIS A 165 -15.85 54.90 26.27
CA HIS A 165 -14.61 55.16 26.98
C HIS A 165 -13.53 54.16 26.54
N ASP A 166 -12.36 54.66 26.13
CA ASP A 166 -11.23 53.84 25.67
C ASP A 166 -10.03 53.94 26.62
N TYR A 167 -9.16 52.94 26.56
CA TYR A 167 -7.99 52.84 27.43
C TYR A 167 -6.76 53.57 26.89
N MET A 168 -6.73 53.86 25.58
CA MET A 168 -5.62 54.55 24.92
C MET A 168 -5.96 56.03 24.69
N PHE A 169 -7.21 56.30 24.29
CA PHE A 169 -7.77 57.65 24.16
C PHE A 169 -8.99 57.83 25.06
N MET A 170 -9.32 59.08 25.42
CA MET A 170 -10.44 59.37 26.31
C MET A 170 -11.79 58.84 25.78
N TYR A 171 -12.03 58.99 24.47
CA TYR A 171 -13.25 58.53 23.81
C TYR A 171 -12.95 58.02 22.42
N ILE A 172 -13.69 56.99 21.98
CA ILE A 172 -13.68 56.50 20.60
C ILE A 172 -15.09 56.21 20.11
N ARG A 173 -15.29 56.32 18.81
CA ARG A 173 -16.48 55.79 18.13
C ARG A 173 -16.25 54.33 17.79
N MET A 174 -17.04 53.45 18.38
CA MET A 174 -17.00 52.01 18.12
C MET A 174 -18.23 51.31 18.69
N SER A 175 -18.68 50.25 18.04
CA SER A 175 -19.74 49.39 18.58
C SER A 175 -19.19 48.49 19.69
N PRO A 176 -19.74 48.53 20.92
CA PRO A 176 -19.32 47.62 21.98
C PRO A 176 -19.66 46.17 21.59
N TYR A 177 -20.77 45.94 20.89
CA TYR A 177 -21.19 44.62 20.42
C TYR A 177 -20.28 44.06 19.32
N SER A 178 -19.84 44.90 18.36
CA SER A 178 -18.90 44.47 17.33
C SER A 178 -17.58 44.04 17.99
N ASN A 179 -17.07 44.86 18.91
CA ASN A 179 -15.84 44.56 19.62
C ASN A 179 -15.96 43.27 20.46
N ILE A 180 -17.06 43.11 21.19
CA ILE A 180 -17.35 41.89 21.96
C ILE A 180 -17.42 40.66 21.04
N PHE A 181 -18.18 40.75 19.96
CA PHE A 181 -18.36 39.62 19.05
C PHE A 181 -17.04 39.23 18.38
N PHE A 182 -16.28 40.18 17.84
CA PHE A 182 -15.05 39.86 17.12
C PHE A 182 -13.95 39.33 18.05
N PHE A 183 -13.77 39.92 19.24
CA PHE A 183 -12.69 39.54 20.14
C PHE A 183 -13.00 38.38 21.07
N PHE A 184 -14.26 38.19 21.49
CA PHE A 184 -14.62 37.18 22.50
C PHE A 184 -15.37 35.99 21.92
N VAL A 185 -16.02 36.15 20.77
CA VAL A 185 -16.73 35.06 20.11
C VAL A 185 -15.92 34.59 18.92
N LEU A 186 -15.67 35.47 17.96
CA LEU A 186 -15.14 35.09 16.65
C LEU A 186 -13.65 34.70 16.71
N SER A 187 -12.80 35.53 17.31
CA SER A 187 -11.36 35.26 17.43
C SER A 187 -11.05 33.94 18.17
N PRO A 188 -11.58 33.69 19.39
CA PRO A 188 -11.41 32.41 20.07
C PRO A 188 -11.98 31.24 19.26
N SER A 189 -13.13 31.44 18.59
CA SER A 189 -13.72 30.38 17.75
C SER A 189 -12.79 29.97 16.61
N PHE A 190 -12.03 30.90 16.00
CA PHE A 190 -11.08 30.58 14.94
C PHE A 190 -9.89 29.77 15.45
N PHE A 191 -9.35 30.10 16.62
CA PHE A 191 -8.26 29.31 17.22
C PHE A 191 -8.74 27.92 17.62
N ILE A 192 -9.90 27.84 18.29
CA ILE A 192 -10.52 26.58 18.73
C ILE A 192 -10.85 25.71 17.50
N PHE A 193 -11.51 26.29 16.48
CA PHE A 193 -11.81 25.61 15.23
C PHE A 193 -10.55 25.09 14.56
N SER A 194 -9.50 25.92 14.45
CA SER A 194 -8.24 25.53 13.82
C SER A 194 -7.52 24.43 14.58
N PHE A 195 -7.55 24.49 15.93
CA PHE A 195 -6.97 23.46 16.78
C PHE A 195 -7.72 22.13 16.65
N ILE A 196 -9.05 22.16 16.73
CA ILE A 196 -9.92 20.98 16.57
C ILE A 196 -9.80 20.39 15.16
N CYS A 197 -9.82 21.23 14.12
CA CYS A 197 -9.64 20.80 12.75
C CYS A 197 -8.28 20.11 12.55
N ASN A 198 -7.19 20.70 13.06
CA ASN A 198 -5.88 20.07 13.02
C ASN A 198 -5.78 18.81 13.89
N LEU A 199 -6.52 18.69 14.99
CA LEU A 199 -6.66 17.44 15.75
C LEU A 199 -7.35 16.35 14.92
N PHE A 200 -8.39 16.69 14.16
CA PHE A 200 -9.00 15.74 13.23
C PHE A 200 -8.07 15.34 12.10
N VAL A 201 -7.30 16.28 11.54
CA VAL A 201 -6.27 15.98 10.55
C VAL A 201 -5.18 15.08 11.15
N LEU A 202 -4.72 15.38 12.37
CA LEU A 202 -3.72 14.57 13.06
C LEU A 202 -4.26 13.19 13.40
N SER A 203 -5.51 13.08 13.87
CA SER A 203 -6.19 11.81 14.13
C SER A 203 -6.33 11.01 12.83
N SER A 204 -6.68 11.65 11.72
CA SER A 204 -6.71 11.02 10.39
C SER A 204 -5.32 10.54 9.98
N ILE A 205 -4.27 11.34 10.18
CA ILE A 205 -2.88 10.94 9.93
C ILE A 205 -2.47 9.80 10.85
N VAL A 206 -2.83 9.83 12.13
CA VAL A 206 -2.50 8.82 13.13
C VAL A 206 -3.26 7.52 12.89
N GLN A 207 -4.53 7.56 12.48
CA GLN A 207 -5.31 6.42 12.03
C GLN A 207 -4.73 5.85 10.72
N ARG A 208 -4.34 6.70 9.77
CA ARG A 208 -3.58 6.32 8.57
C ARG A 208 -2.11 6.00 8.85
N GLN A 209 -1.63 6.17 10.08
CA GLN A 209 -0.35 5.68 10.62
C GLN A 209 -0.56 4.51 11.59
N SER A 210 -1.80 4.15 11.93
CA SER A 210 -2.16 2.96 12.68
C SER A 210 -2.24 1.81 11.70
N LYS A 211 -1.67 0.66 12.07
CA LYS A 211 -1.63 -0.54 11.21
C LYS A 211 -3.05 -1.08 10.90
N THR A 212 -4.06 -0.73 11.71
CA THR A 212 -5.44 -1.23 11.59
C THR A 212 -6.30 -0.42 10.62
N ALA A 213 -6.13 0.91 10.54
CA ALA A 213 -6.90 1.77 9.64
C ALA A 213 -6.25 1.96 8.24
N ARG A 214 -4.94 1.71 8.12
CA ARG A 214 -4.25 1.64 6.80
C ARG A 214 -4.72 0.50 5.90
N LYS A 215 -5.39 -0.51 6.47
CA LYS A 215 -6.02 -1.63 5.76
C LYS A 215 -7.38 -1.28 5.13
N GLN A 216 -8.00 -0.14 5.49
CA GLN A 216 -9.37 0.24 5.05
C GLN A 216 -9.42 1.43 4.08
N ILE A 217 -8.43 2.33 4.06
CA ILE A 217 -8.52 3.62 3.36
C ILE A 217 -7.47 3.70 2.26
N GLY A 218 -7.82 3.25 1.05
CA GLY A 218 -6.95 3.22 -0.12
C GLY A 218 -6.60 4.59 -0.72
N ARG A 219 -5.77 5.41 -0.05
CA ARG A 219 -5.07 6.60 -0.61
C ARG A 219 -3.70 6.80 0.10
N THR A 220 -2.55 6.46 -0.51
CA THR A 220 -1.66 7.25 -1.42
C THR A 220 -0.86 8.43 -0.86
N LEU A 221 -0.55 8.47 0.44
CA LEU A 221 0.54 9.31 0.93
C LEU A 221 1.70 8.43 1.38
N ASN A 222 2.90 8.68 0.85
CA ASN A 222 4.14 8.00 1.24
C ASN A 222 4.34 8.13 2.77
N PRO A 223 4.77 7.09 3.53
CA PRO A 223 5.03 7.23 4.96
C PRO A 223 5.95 8.40 5.34
N ARG A 224 6.92 8.75 4.47
CA ARG A 224 7.75 9.96 4.63
C ARG A 224 6.97 11.25 4.37
N GLN A 225 6.02 11.24 3.43
CA GLN A 225 5.09 12.35 3.23
C GLN A 225 4.10 12.46 4.39
N LEU A 226 3.51 11.37 4.88
CA LEU A 226 2.67 11.37 6.09
C LEU A 226 3.44 11.87 7.32
N GLN A 227 4.71 11.51 7.49
CA GLN A 227 5.54 12.02 8.58
C GLN A 227 5.88 13.51 8.40
N GLN A 228 6.10 13.97 7.16
CA GLN A 228 6.26 15.40 6.87
C GLN A 228 4.97 16.18 7.11
N GLN A 229 3.82 15.65 6.68
CA GLN A 229 2.51 16.25 6.93
C GLN A 229 2.17 16.25 8.42
N LYS A 230 2.50 15.18 9.15
CA LYS A 230 2.39 15.13 10.61
C LYS A 230 3.18 16.25 11.28
N SER A 231 4.43 16.48 10.83
CA SER A 231 5.26 17.57 11.34
C SER A 231 4.67 18.95 11.03
N ILE A 232 4.08 19.15 9.85
CA ILE A 232 3.43 20.41 9.47
C ILE A 232 2.19 20.64 10.35
N VAL A 233 1.35 19.62 10.53
CA VAL A 233 0.12 19.71 11.34
C VAL A 233 0.43 19.97 12.81
N PHE A 234 1.49 19.37 13.39
CA PHE A 234 1.91 19.71 14.76
C PHE A 234 2.32 21.18 14.91
N ILE A 235 2.98 21.74 13.90
CA ILE A 235 3.38 23.16 13.92
C ILE A 235 2.14 24.04 13.81
N TYR A 236 1.17 23.69 12.95
CA TYR A 236 -0.10 24.42 12.84
C TYR A 236 -0.98 24.30 14.09
N MET A 237 -0.94 23.17 14.80
CA MET A 237 -1.57 23.03 16.12
C MET A 237 -0.91 23.95 17.15
N LEU A 238 0.42 24.00 17.18
CA LEU A 238 1.15 24.90 18.07
C LEU A 238 0.84 26.37 17.75
N GLN A 239 0.78 26.72 16.46
CA GLN A 239 0.41 28.05 15.99
C GLN A 239 -1.04 28.41 16.33
N ALA A 240 -1.97 27.46 16.37
CA ALA A 240 -3.36 27.72 16.76
C ALA A 240 -3.56 27.74 18.29
N PHE A 241 -2.77 26.97 19.05
CA PHE A 241 -2.90 26.86 20.50
C PHE A 241 -2.21 28.01 21.25
N LEU A 242 -1.02 28.42 20.80
CA LEU A 242 -0.25 29.47 21.47
C LEU A 242 -0.99 30.83 21.54
N PRO A 243 -1.66 31.33 20.49
CA PRO A 243 -2.46 32.55 20.57
C PRO A 243 -3.60 32.44 21.59
N LEU A 244 -4.25 31.27 21.68
CA LEU A 244 -5.31 31.03 22.65
C LEU A 244 -4.79 31.12 24.09
N LEU A 245 -3.61 30.55 24.34
CA LEU A 245 -2.92 30.63 25.64
C LEU A 245 -2.52 32.09 25.95
N LEU A 246 -1.91 32.77 24.99
CA LEU A 246 -1.44 34.15 25.14
C LEU A 246 -2.59 35.15 25.32
N ALA A 247 -3.74 34.89 24.70
CA ALA A 247 -4.91 35.75 24.78
C ALA A 247 -5.77 35.50 26.03
N ALA A 248 -5.63 34.36 26.71
CA ALA A 248 -6.47 34.01 27.86
C ALA A 248 -6.43 35.05 29.00
N PRO A 249 -5.27 35.56 29.46
CA PRO A 249 -5.23 36.58 30.51
C PRO A 249 -5.90 37.89 30.08
N TYR A 250 -5.71 38.29 28.82
CA TYR A 250 -6.38 39.46 28.25
C TYR A 250 -7.90 39.28 28.22
N TYR A 251 -8.39 38.13 27.74
CA TYR A 251 -9.83 37.87 27.68
C TYR A 251 -10.47 37.78 29.06
N ILE A 252 -9.82 37.15 30.04
CA ILE A 252 -10.30 37.08 31.42
C ILE A 252 -10.44 38.50 31.99
N ALA A 253 -9.42 39.34 31.83
CA ALA A 253 -9.45 40.70 32.33
C ALA A 253 -10.60 41.53 31.71
N ASN A 254 -10.80 41.41 30.40
CA ASN A 254 -11.91 42.10 29.73
C ASN A 254 -13.29 41.58 30.16
N VAL A 255 -13.46 40.26 30.34
CA VAL A 255 -14.72 39.70 30.81
C VAL A 255 -15.06 40.23 32.20
N CYS A 256 -14.08 40.29 33.12
CA CYS A 256 -14.27 40.89 34.45
C CYS A 256 -14.79 42.33 34.36
N PHE A 257 -14.20 43.17 33.51
CA PHE A 257 -14.71 44.54 33.30
C PHE A 257 -16.13 44.56 32.73
N MET A 258 -16.45 43.67 31.79
CA MET A 258 -17.77 43.61 31.17
C MET A 258 -18.88 43.15 32.12
N VAL A 259 -18.57 42.26 33.08
CA VAL A 259 -19.53 41.77 34.08
C VAL A 259 -19.53 42.59 35.37
N GLY A 260 -18.82 43.73 35.39
CA GLY A 260 -18.77 44.63 36.54
C GLY A 260 -17.93 44.11 37.72
N VAL A 261 -17.04 43.14 37.49
CA VAL A 261 -16.08 42.67 38.49
C VAL A 261 -14.85 43.58 38.46
N GLU A 262 -14.61 44.27 39.58
CA GLU A 262 -13.45 45.16 39.72
C GLU A 262 -12.15 44.35 39.77
N ILE A 263 -11.27 44.61 38.80
CA ILE A 263 -9.90 44.09 38.77
C ILE A 263 -8.93 45.25 38.62
N GLU A 264 -7.75 45.13 39.21
CA GLU A 264 -6.70 46.15 39.05
C GLU A 264 -6.28 46.26 37.58
N LEU A 265 -6.14 47.49 37.08
CA LEU A 265 -5.76 47.80 35.70
C LEU A 265 -4.48 47.08 35.25
N TYR A 266 -3.56 46.82 36.18
CA TYR A 266 -2.33 46.08 35.95
C TYR A 266 -2.57 44.67 35.33
N TRP A 267 -3.65 43.98 35.70
CA TRP A 267 -3.96 42.66 35.13
C TRP A 267 -4.34 42.71 33.65
N PHE A 268 -5.07 43.76 33.25
CA PHE A 268 -5.35 44.03 31.84
C PHE A 268 -4.07 44.37 31.08
N VAL A 269 -3.23 45.21 31.69
CA VAL A 269 -1.95 45.66 31.13
C VAL A 269 -1.03 44.46 30.83
N ILE A 270 -0.85 43.56 31.82
CA ILE A 270 -0.11 42.31 31.62
C ILE A 270 -0.73 41.45 30.53
N GLY A 271 -2.05 41.25 30.58
CA GLY A 271 -2.74 40.39 29.61
C GLY A 271 -2.55 40.88 28.17
N GLU A 272 -2.62 42.19 27.96
CA GLU A 272 -2.33 42.84 26.68
C GLU A 272 -0.88 42.62 26.23
N ALA A 273 0.09 42.81 27.13
CA ALA A 273 1.50 42.58 26.81
C ALA A 273 1.78 41.11 26.42
N ILE A 274 1.12 40.15 27.07
CA ILE A 274 1.26 38.72 26.78
C ILE A 274 0.70 38.40 25.38
N ILE A 275 -0.50 38.88 25.03
CA ILE A 275 -1.06 38.65 23.68
C ILE A 275 -0.22 39.35 22.60
N GLY A 276 0.47 40.45 22.94
CA GLY A 276 1.47 41.10 22.09
C GLY A 276 2.64 40.22 21.65
N MET A 277 2.93 39.10 22.32
CA MET A 277 3.95 38.15 21.87
C MET A 277 3.51 37.32 20.65
N HIS A 278 2.23 37.37 20.28
CA HIS A 278 1.67 36.53 19.22
C HIS A 278 2.36 36.70 17.85
N PRO A 279 2.54 37.91 17.28
CA PRO A 279 3.18 38.06 15.98
C PRO A 279 4.63 37.54 15.93
N LEU A 280 5.38 37.75 17.00
CA LEU A 280 6.77 37.27 17.13
C LEU A 280 6.81 35.75 17.21
N THR A 281 6.00 35.15 18.08
CA THR A 281 5.96 33.70 18.28
C THR A 281 5.47 32.98 17.02
N ASN A 282 4.51 33.55 16.29
CA ASN A 282 4.03 33.02 15.02
C ASN A 282 5.13 33.01 13.93
N ALA A 283 5.87 34.13 13.80
CA ALA A 283 6.97 34.25 12.86
C ALA A 283 8.12 33.29 13.18
N LEU A 284 8.55 33.23 14.45
CA LEU A 284 9.63 32.33 14.88
C LEU A 284 9.25 30.85 14.73
N THR A 285 8.02 30.49 15.10
CA THR A 285 7.50 29.12 14.95
C THR A 285 7.52 28.67 13.49
N THR A 286 7.06 29.53 12.58
CA THR A 286 7.10 29.26 11.13
C THR A 286 8.53 29.12 10.62
N LEU A 287 9.41 30.07 10.97
CA LEU A 287 10.76 30.15 10.43
C LEU A 287 11.67 29.02 10.94
N LEU A 288 11.54 28.66 12.22
CA LEU A 288 12.45 27.71 12.89
C LEU A 288 11.92 26.27 12.87
N LEU A 289 10.61 26.06 12.94
CA LEU A 289 10.04 24.71 13.05
C LEU A 289 9.56 24.16 11.70
N LEU A 290 9.05 25.01 10.79
CA LEU A 290 8.59 24.55 9.48
C LEU A 290 9.78 24.17 8.60
N LYS A 291 9.94 22.87 8.36
CA LYS A 291 11.14 22.31 7.70
C LYS A 291 11.53 23.00 6.38
N PRO A 292 10.61 23.32 5.44
CA PRO A 292 10.98 24.00 4.20
C PRO A 292 11.62 25.37 4.44
N TYR A 293 11.08 26.15 5.38
CA TYR A 293 11.59 27.49 5.73
C TYR A 293 12.91 27.42 6.48
N ARG A 294 13.02 26.54 7.48
CA ARG A 294 14.29 26.32 8.20
C ARG A 294 15.41 25.90 7.24
N GLN A 295 15.11 25.06 6.25
CA GLN A 295 16.10 24.60 5.28
C GLN A 295 16.51 25.71 4.30
N ALA A 296 15.56 26.50 3.81
CA ALA A 296 15.86 27.65 2.97
C ALA A 296 16.69 28.72 3.70
N LEU A 297 16.37 29.00 4.98
CA LEU A 297 17.14 29.90 5.83
C LEU A 297 18.58 29.41 6.01
N ARG A 298 18.78 28.12 6.32
CA ARG A 298 20.13 27.52 6.44
C ARG A 298 20.94 27.59 5.15
N ASN A 299 20.28 27.43 3.99
CA ASN A 299 20.95 27.50 2.70
C ASN A 299 21.38 28.94 2.36
N MET A 300 20.56 29.94 2.75
CA MET A 300 20.88 31.36 2.59
C MET A 300 22.14 31.74 3.37
N PHE A 301 22.27 31.31 4.63
CA PHE A 301 23.46 31.57 5.45
C PHE A 301 24.72 30.79 5.01
N ARG A 302 24.58 29.75 4.18
CA ARG A 302 25.70 28.89 3.73
C ARG A 302 26.26 29.26 2.35
N GLY A 303 25.77 30.32 1.71
CA GLY A 303 26.28 30.80 0.41
C GLY A 303 26.15 29.81 -0.75
N LYS A 304 25.34 28.74 -0.62
CA LYS A 304 25.17 27.74 -1.68
C LYS A 304 24.12 28.22 -2.68
N THR A 305 24.53 28.44 -3.93
CA THR A 305 23.61 28.52 -5.08
C THR A 305 22.79 27.23 -5.13
N ILE A 306 21.46 27.39 -5.07
CA ILE A 306 20.52 26.28 -5.08
C ILE A 306 20.50 25.71 -6.50
N ASN A 307 21.28 24.66 -6.73
CA ASN A 307 21.13 23.81 -7.91
C ASN A 307 19.66 23.38 -8.01
N GLN A 308 19.03 23.68 -9.15
CA GLN A 308 17.64 23.33 -9.47
C GLN A 308 17.42 21.82 -9.44
N ARG A 309 17.29 21.22 -8.25
CA ARG A 309 16.65 19.92 -8.08
C ARG A 309 15.22 20.17 -7.65
N ARG A 310 14.32 20.09 -8.64
CA ARG A 310 12.86 20.06 -8.47
C ARG A 310 12.48 19.00 -7.42
N TYR A 311 12.17 19.45 -6.21
CA TYR A 311 11.31 18.69 -5.31
C TYR A 311 9.87 18.97 -5.73
N ASP A 312 9.39 18.21 -6.71
CA ASP A 312 7.98 18.21 -7.13
C ASP A 312 7.15 17.49 -6.06
N SER A 313 6.81 18.18 -4.97
CA SER A 313 5.57 17.87 -4.27
C SER A 313 4.43 18.43 -5.10
N ILE A 314 3.72 17.52 -5.79
CA ILE A 314 2.46 17.77 -6.50
C ILE A 314 2.65 18.49 -7.86
N ARG A 315 2.57 17.73 -8.96
CA ARG A 315 2.26 18.33 -10.28
C ARG A 315 0.78 18.68 -10.29
N GLN A 316 0.49 19.98 -10.27
CA GLN A 316 -0.75 20.54 -10.81
C GLN A 316 -0.65 20.43 -12.34
N HIS A 317 -1.65 19.79 -12.95
CA HIS A 317 -1.93 19.97 -14.37
C HIS A 317 -2.58 21.35 -14.49
N ASP A 318 -1.86 22.32 -15.04
CA ASP A 318 -2.46 23.48 -15.69
C ASP A 318 -2.15 23.35 -17.18
N ASP A 319 -3.20 23.18 -17.97
CA ASP A 319 -3.16 23.29 -19.42
C ASP A 319 -3.15 24.79 -19.76
N ARG A 320 -2.05 25.28 -20.35
CA ARG A 320 -2.06 26.40 -21.29
C ARG A 320 -0.86 26.31 -22.22
N ILE A 321 -1.21 26.11 -23.49
CA ILE A 321 -0.36 26.17 -24.67
C ILE A 321 0.01 27.64 -24.89
N GLU A 322 1.29 27.92 -25.10
CA GLU A 322 1.74 28.93 -26.07
C GLU A 322 3.22 28.65 -26.39
N GLY A 323 3.51 28.48 -27.67
CA GLY A 323 4.83 28.13 -28.18
C GLY A 323 5.74 29.34 -28.37
N LYS A 324 7.02 29.05 -28.55
CA LYS A 324 7.88 29.69 -29.56
C LYS A 324 9.20 28.94 -29.66
N GLU A 325 9.59 28.69 -30.91
CA GLU A 325 10.92 28.28 -31.37
C GLU A 325 11.99 29.31 -30.98
N THR A 326 13.24 28.86 -30.82
CA THR A 326 14.43 29.32 -31.58
C THR A 326 15.69 28.62 -31.07
N ASP A 327 16.32 27.87 -31.96
CA ASP A 327 17.73 27.90 -32.40
C ASP A 327 18.96 28.05 -31.47
N HIS A 328 19.93 27.20 -31.85
CA HIS A 328 21.38 27.38 -32.01
C HIS A 328 22.39 27.37 -30.84
N ASP A 329 23.48 26.61 -31.14
CA ASP A 329 24.89 26.69 -30.73
C ASP A 329 25.38 25.56 -29.79
N ILE A 330 26.08 24.54 -30.32
CA ILE A 330 27.51 24.48 -30.73
C ILE A 330 28.44 24.98 -29.62
N LEU A 331 29.22 24.05 -29.04
CA LEU A 331 30.65 24.24 -28.78
C LEU A 331 31.31 22.90 -28.44
N GLU A 332 32.34 22.59 -29.21
CA GLU A 332 33.31 21.51 -29.05
C GLU A 332 34.15 21.68 -27.78
N HIS A 333 34.64 20.57 -27.22
CA HIS A 333 36.07 20.46 -26.92
C HIS A 333 36.53 18.99 -26.81
N LYS A 334 37.49 18.66 -27.67
CA LYS A 334 38.36 17.48 -27.65
C LYS A 334 39.41 17.59 -26.54
N ASP A 335 39.73 16.47 -25.89
CA ASP A 335 41.06 15.79 -25.89
C ASP A 335 41.05 14.70 -24.80
N SER A 336 41.14 13.41 -25.13
CA SER A 336 42.32 12.62 -25.53
C SER A 336 43.30 12.33 -24.38
N THR A 337 43.26 11.09 -23.88
CA THR A 337 44.44 10.31 -23.48
C THR A 337 44.03 8.84 -23.29
N LYS A 338 44.67 8.00 -24.10
CA LYS A 338 44.64 6.54 -24.03
C LYS A 338 45.50 6.08 -22.85
N GLU A 339 45.04 5.08 -22.09
CA GLU A 339 45.84 3.88 -21.84
C GLU A 339 44.98 2.72 -21.30
N SER A 340 45.35 1.53 -21.76
CA SER A 340 44.62 0.27 -21.74
C SER A 340 44.68 -0.47 -20.40
N LYS A 341 43.59 -1.19 -20.07
CA LYS A 341 43.69 -2.56 -19.51
C LYS A 341 42.39 -3.34 -19.70
N ASP A 342 42.50 -4.42 -20.46
CA ASP A 342 41.53 -5.48 -20.71
C ASP A 342 40.89 -6.08 -19.46
N SER A 343 39.57 -6.30 -19.48
CA SER A 343 39.01 -7.62 -19.80
C SER A 343 37.55 -7.75 -19.34
N ARG A 344 36.74 -8.36 -20.21
CA ARG A 344 35.38 -8.93 -20.03
C ARG A 344 34.20 -8.00 -20.27
N ASP A 345 33.83 -7.87 -21.53
CA ASP A 345 32.43 -8.01 -21.94
C ASP A 345 32.39 -8.56 -23.39
N SER A 346 31.87 -9.78 -23.57
CA SER A 346 31.53 -10.33 -24.88
C SER A 346 30.11 -10.91 -24.83
N ARG A 347 29.15 -10.05 -25.15
CA ARG A 347 27.85 -10.46 -25.67
C ARG A 347 27.42 -9.45 -26.71
N ASP A 348 27.88 -9.63 -27.93
CA ASP A 348 27.20 -9.09 -29.10
C ASP A 348 26.95 -10.19 -30.14
N SER A 349 25.68 -10.20 -30.53
CA SER A 349 25.11 -10.61 -31.82
C SER A 349 25.74 -11.76 -32.60
N ILE A 350 25.04 -12.89 -32.63
CA ILE A 350 25.07 -13.81 -33.76
C ILE A 350 23.73 -13.66 -34.48
N ASN A 351 23.74 -12.91 -35.58
CA ASN A 351 22.70 -12.93 -36.60
C ASN A 351 22.98 -14.13 -37.51
N SER A 352 22.18 -15.19 -37.40
CA SER A 352 22.08 -16.21 -38.44
C SER A 352 20.86 -15.93 -39.32
N ARG A 353 21.11 -15.58 -40.58
CA ARG A 353 20.12 -15.64 -41.66
C ARG A 353 19.67 -17.10 -41.81
N ALA A 354 18.40 -17.37 -41.51
CA ALA A 354 17.69 -18.58 -41.91
C ALA A 354 16.38 -18.19 -42.60
N SER A 355 16.00 -19.01 -43.57
CA SER A 355 15.05 -18.77 -44.65
C SER A 355 13.66 -18.29 -44.23
N LYS A 356 13.11 -17.39 -45.06
CA LYS A 356 11.72 -16.93 -45.04
C LYS A 356 10.76 -18.09 -45.36
N ASP A 357 10.13 -18.62 -44.33
CA ASP A 357 8.74 -19.10 -44.37
C ASP A 357 8.04 -18.42 -43.19
N THR A 358 7.35 -17.31 -43.47
CA THR A 358 6.75 -16.44 -42.46
C THR A 358 5.47 -17.04 -41.91
N LYS A 359 5.59 -17.93 -40.92
CA LYS A 359 4.65 -17.89 -39.79
C LYS A 359 5.00 -16.61 -39.03
N ASP A 360 4.09 -15.64 -39.00
CA ASP A 360 4.22 -14.42 -38.19
C ASP A 360 4.32 -14.80 -36.71
N TYR A 361 5.54 -15.10 -36.25
CA TYR A 361 5.83 -15.29 -34.83
C TYR A 361 5.67 -13.94 -34.14
N ILE A 362 4.67 -13.84 -33.27
CA ILE A 362 4.46 -12.68 -32.43
C ILE A 362 5.64 -12.58 -31.45
N GLU A 363 6.57 -11.65 -31.71
CA GLU A 363 7.68 -11.40 -30.80
C GLU A 363 7.14 -10.97 -29.43
N LEU A 364 7.55 -11.69 -28.38
CA LEU A 364 7.19 -11.37 -27.01
C LEU A 364 7.85 -10.05 -26.59
N PRO A 365 7.12 -9.14 -25.93
CA PRO A 365 7.68 -7.87 -25.49
C PRO A 365 8.80 -8.11 -24.47
N GLN A 366 10.01 -7.65 -24.79
CA GLN A 366 11.16 -7.71 -23.90
C GLN A 366 11.19 -6.49 -22.98
N PHE A 367 11.11 -6.72 -21.68
CA PHE A 367 11.20 -5.65 -20.69
C PHE A 367 12.54 -5.71 -19.96
N LYS A 368 13.20 -4.55 -19.78
CA LYS A 368 14.30 -4.44 -18.82
C LYS A 368 13.70 -4.44 -17.42
N PRO A 369 13.95 -5.45 -16.56
CA PRO A 369 13.32 -5.52 -15.25
C PRO A 369 13.59 -4.22 -14.50
N ARG A 370 14.85 -3.86 -14.22
CA ARG A 370 15.20 -2.69 -13.39
C ARG A 370 15.17 -1.33 -14.11
N ASP A 371 14.34 -1.15 -15.14
CA ASP A 371 14.15 0.14 -15.79
C ASP A 371 13.72 1.23 -14.76
N PRO A 372 14.43 2.38 -14.68
CA PRO A 372 14.13 3.46 -13.75
C PRO A 372 12.68 3.95 -13.79
N LYS A 373 11.99 3.85 -14.93
CA LYS A 373 10.59 4.30 -15.06
C LYS A 373 9.61 3.53 -14.18
N TYR A 374 9.97 2.30 -13.80
CA TYR A 374 9.17 1.47 -12.89
C TYR A 374 9.56 1.66 -11.43
N ALA A 375 10.70 2.29 -11.11
CA ALA A 375 11.21 2.42 -9.75
C ALA A 375 10.22 3.13 -8.80
N LYS A 376 9.36 4.02 -9.32
CA LYS A 376 8.32 4.73 -8.54
C LYS A 376 7.28 3.81 -7.89
N PHE A 377 7.11 2.58 -8.39
CA PHE A 377 6.19 1.59 -7.83
C PHE A 377 6.83 0.74 -6.74
N PHE A 378 8.16 0.75 -6.64
CA PHE A 378 8.91 -0.12 -5.76
C PHE A 378 9.65 0.65 -4.65
N ASN A 379 9.54 0.19 -3.41
CA ASN A 379 10.23 0.72 -2.25
C ASN A 379 11.17 -0.32 -1.66
N ARG A 380 12.47 -0.22 -1.98
CA ARG A 380 13.52 -1.13 -1.48
C ARG A 380 13.71 -1.10 0.04
N ASN A 381 13.21 -0.06 0.71
CA ASN A 381 13.34 0.13 2.15
C ASN A 381 12.08 -0.27 2.92
N GLU A 382 11.15 -1.00 2.29
CA GLU A 382 10.04 -1.59 3.04
C GLU A 382 10.61 -2.53 4.11
N LYS A 383 10.09 -2.36 5.33
CA LYS A 383 10.41 -3.21 6.47
C LYS A 383 9.29 -4.24 6.62
N GLY A 384 9.64 -5.44 7.05
CA GLY A 384 8.68 -6.49 7.40
C GLY A 384 7.76 -6.07 8.54
N PRO A 385 6.59 -6.72 8.68
CA PRO A 385 5.57 -6.42 9.69
C PRO A 385 6.09 -6.47 11.13
N VAL A 386 7.17 -7.21 11.39
CA VAL A 386 7.77 -7.44 12.72
C VAL A 386 9.17 -6.84 12.88
N ASP A 387 9.70 -6.12 11.89
CA ASP A 387 11.07 -5.59 11.94
C ASP A 387 11.30 -4.52 13.04
N THR A 388 10.21 -3.97 13.60
CA THR A 388 10.24 -3.02 14.72
C THR A 388 9.65 -3.61 16.00
N CYS A 389 9.46 -4.93 16.04
CA CYS A 389 8.86 -5.62 17.17
C CYS A 389 9.97 -6.17 18.08
N SER A 390 9.82 -5.94 19.39
CA SER A 390 10.67 -6.55 20.42
C SER A 390 9.89 -7.65 21.14
N PRO A 391 10.40 -8.90 21.19
CA PRO A 391 9.65 -10.00 21.79
C PRO A 391 9.47 -9.78 23.29
N THR A 392 8.23 -9.84 23.75
CA THR A 392 7.84 -9.72 25.18
C THR A 392 7.25 -11.01 25.72
N PHE A 393 7.25 -12.07 24.91
CA PHE A 393 6.70 -13.36 25.28
C PHE A 393 7.73 -14.20 26.05
N SER A 394 7.56 -14.31 27.37
CA SER A 394 8.24 -15.28 28.21
C SER A 394 7.22 -16.00 29.10
N SER A 395 7.54 -17.24 29.49
CA SER A 395 6.74 -17.98 30.47
C SER A 395 7.52 -18.03 31.78
N PRO A 396 6.91 -17.64 32.90
CA PRO A 396 7.50 -17.89 34.21
C PRO A 396 7.38 -19.37 34.62
N TYR A 397 6.45 -20.13 34.02
CA TYR A 397 6.07 -21.48 34.46
C TYR A 397 6.77 -22.60 33.69
N LEU A 398 7.01 -22.41 32.38
CA LEU A 398 7.57 -23.43 31.52
C LEU A 398 8.75 -22.91 30.71
N SER A 399 9.82 -23.70 30.62
CA SER A 399 10.89 -23.47 29.66
C SER A 399 10.67 -24.34 28.42
N TYR A 400 10.87 -23.78 27.22
CA TYR A 400 10.79 -24.52 25.96
C TYR A 400 12.17 -24.62 25.31
N ARG A 401 12.75 -25.82 25.27
CA ARG A 401 14.04 -26.08 24.61
C ARG A 401 14.00 -27.41 23.87
N ASN A 402 14.53 -27.45 22.65
CA ASN A 402 14.64 -28.65 21.82
C ASN A 402 13.34 -29.45 21.63
N GLY A 403 12.19 -28.77 21.62
CA GLY A 403 10.87 -29.40 21.49
C GLY A 403 10.30 -29.94 22.80
N PHE A 404 10.96 -29.74 23.94
CA PHE A 404 10.47 -30.12 25.26
C PHE A 404 9.98 -28.89 26.01
N TYR A 405 8.80 -29.01 26.62
CA TYR A 405 8.40 -28.14 27.72
C TYR A 405 8.85 -28.77 29.03
N THR A 406 9.66 -28.04 29.77
CA THR A 406 10.15 -28.44 31.08
C THR A 406 9.61 -27.46 32.13
N PRO A 407 8.97 -27.97 33.21
CA PRO A 407 8.69 -27.20 34.42
C PRO A 407 9.86 -26.31 34.82
N ASN A 408 9.62 -25.03 35.12
CA ASN A 408 10.69 -24.14 35.57
C ASN A 408 11.07 -24.44 37.03
N PRO A 409 12.30 -24.93 37.32
CA PRO A 409 12.71 -25.30 38.68
C PRO A 409 12.88 -24.10 39.63
N GLN A 410 13.08 -22.88 39.11
CA GLN A 410 13.24 -21.67 39.95
C GLN A 410 11.91 -21.12 40.48
N ASN A 411 10.78 -21.61 39.99
CA ASN A 411 9.47 -21.34 40.56
C ASN A 411 9.13 -22.50 41.50
N ASN A 412 9.44 -22.37 42.79
CA ASN A 412 9.09 -23.31 43.87
C ASN A 412 7.57 -23.61 43.99
N ALA A 413 6.74 -23.01 43.13
CA ALA A 413 5.29 -23.19 43.04
C ALA A 413 4.85 -24.40 42.17
N PHE A 414 5.75 -25.30 41.79
CA PHE A 414 5.34 -26.57 41.16
C PHE A 414 4.69 -27.56 42.14
N SER A 415 4.58 -27.25 43.44
CA SER A 415 4.02 -28.17 44.43
C SER A 415 2.53 -27.99 44.77
N SER A 416 1.84 -26.88 44.44
CA SER A 416 0.38 -26.84 44.72
C SER A 416 -0.51 -25.83 44.00
N THR A 417 -0.02 -24.76 43.35
CA THR A 417 -0.89 -23.63 42.94
C THR A 417 -1.14 -23.41 41.45
N ILE A 418 -0.22 -23.81 40.56
CA ILE A 418 -0.36 -23.64 39.10
C ILE A 418 -0.14 -24.98 38.38
N LYS A 419 -1.09 -25.39 37.54
CA LYS A 419 -1.04 -26.61 36.71
C LYS A 419 -1.02 -26.25 35.23
N CYS A 420 -0.04 -26.77 34.48
CA CYS A 420 0.09 -26.54 33.05
C CYS A 420 -0.30 -27.77 32.23
N PHE A 421 -0.89 -27.53 31.07
CA PHE A 421 -1.42 -28.56 30.18
C PHE A 421 -1.08 -28.24 28.72
N TYR A 422 -0.95 -29.28 27.90
CA TYR A 422 -0.88 -29.15 26.44
C TYR A 422 -2.02 -29.89 25.73
N ALA A 423 -2.43 -29.39 24.57
CA ALA A 423 -3.33 -30.06 23.65
C ALA A 423 -2.79 -29.98 22.22
N CYS A 424 -2.99 -31.02 21.44
CA CYS A 424 -2.67 -31.01 20.02
C CYS A 424 -3.71 -30.22 19.24
N GLN A 425 -3.24 -29.54 18.20
CA GLN A 425 -4.08 -28.73 17.32
C GLN A 425 -3.89 -29.18 15.88
N GLU A 426 -4.99 -29.48 15.20
CA GLU A 426 -5.02 -29.85 13.78
C GLU A 426 -6.21 -29.19 13.08
N ASP A 427 -6.17 -29.13 11.75
CA ASP A 427 -7.30 -28.62 10.98
C ASP A 427 -8.37 -29.73 10.94
N LEU A 428 -9.60 -29.40 11.38
CA LEU A 428 -10.75 -30.27 11.17
C LEU A 428 -11.25 -30.13 9.73
N ASN A 429 -11.24 -28.89 9.24
CA ASN A 429 -11.51 -28.50 7.87
C ASN A 429 -10.83 -27.14 7.60
N TYR A 430 -11.06 -26.52 6.44
CA TYR A 430 -10.42 -25.25 6.09
C TYR A 430 -10.79 -24.05 6.96
N HIS A 431 -11.84 -24.14 7.80
CA HIS A 431 -12.32 -23.07 8.68
C HIS A 431 -12.22 -23.40 10.17
N SER A 432 -12.33 -24.67 10.54
CA SER A 432 -12.39 -25.11 11.92
C SER A 432 -11.12 -25.87 12.34
N ARG A 433 -10.73 -25.71 13.60
CA ARG A 433 -9.61 -26.41 14.20
C ARG A 433 -10.14 -27.46 15.18
N LEU A 434 -9.49 -28.61 15.25
CA LEU A 434 -9.69 -29.56 16.33
C LEU A 434 -8.60 -29.34 17.38
N ILE A 435 -9.02 -29.18 18.63
CA ILE A 435 -8.12 -29.13 19.79
C ILE A 435 -8.37 -30.41 20.59
N SER A 436 -7.34 -31.23 20.74
CA SER A 436 -7.44 -32.49 21.47
C SER A 436 -7.67 -32.25 22.98
N THR A 437 -8.00 -33.31 23.71
CA THR A 437 -8.04 -33.26 25.17
C THR A 437 -6.71 -32.77 25.74
N TYR A 438 -6.79 -31.84 26.69
CA TYR A 438 -5.63 -31.29 27.38
C TYR A 438 -5.00 -32.33 28.31
N ARG A 439 -3.67 -32.47 28.23
CA ARG A 439 -2.87 -33.38 29.04
C ARG A 439 -1.92 -32.58 29.92
N GLN A 440 -1.86 -32.92 31.20
CA GLN A 440 -1.03 -32.20 32.17
C GLN A 440 0.46 -32.43 31.90
N ILE A 441 1.26 -31.37 32.08
CA ILE A 441 2.72 -31.38 32.01
C ILE A 441 3.25 -31.45 33.44
N THR A 442 3.66 -32.64 33.89
CA THR A 442 4.25 -32.87 35.23
C THR A 442 5.76 -33.12 35.17
N LYS A 443 6.29 -33.44 34.00
CA LYS A 443 7.70 -33.73 33.72
C LYS A 443 8.08 -33.15 32.35
N PRO A 444 9.38 -33.09 31.99
CA PRO A 444 9.78 -32.71 30.64
C PRO A 444 8.96 -33.47 29.59
N THR A 445 8.15 -32.74 28.83
CA THR A 445 7.14 -33.31 27.94
C THR A 445 7.31 -32.76 26.53
N LYS A 446 7.29 -33.68 25.55
CA LYS A 446 7.29 -33.37 24.13
C LYS A 446 5.90 -33.67 23.54
N PRO A 447 5.15 -32.66 23.07
CA PRO A 447 3.88 -32.88 22.41
C PRO A 447 4.00 -33.84 21.21
N LYS A 448 2.99 -34.70 21.03
CA LYS A 448 2.97 -35.75 19.99
C LYS A 448 2.25 -35.30 18.70
N CYS A 449 2.48 -34.06 18.29
CA CYS A 449 1.82 -33.39 17.17
C CYS A 449 2.65 -32.19 16.72
N ASP A 450 2.38 -31.70 15.51
CA ASP A 450 3.16 -30.60 14.93
C ASP A 450 2.82 -29.25 15.52
N VAL A 451 1.54 -28.99 15.77
CA VAL A 451 1.05 -27.77 16.40
C VAL A 451 0.35 -28.13 17.71
N PHE A 452 0.60 -27.35 18.75
CA PHE A 452 0.05 -27.58 20.08
C PHE A 452 -0.21 -26.27 20.82
N ARG A 453 -1.25 -26.30 21.65
CA ARG A 453 -1.60 -25.24 22.59
C ARG A 453 -1.16 -25.60 24.00
N ILE A 454 -0.72 -24.59 24.73
CA ILE A 454 -0.40 -24.68 26.14
C ILE A 454 -1.33 -23.77 26.92
N LYS A 455 -1.83 -24.25 28.06
CA LYS A 455 -2.52 -23.44 29.05
C LYS A 455 -1.99 -23.76 30.44
N CYS A 456 -1.74 -22.75 31.26
CA CYS A 456 -1.42 -22.88 32.68
C CYS A 456 -2.54 -22.24 33.48
N GLN A 457 -3.06 -22.98 34.45
CA GLN A 457 -4.21 -22.61 35.26
C GLN A 457 -3.85 -22.57 36.75
N ASN A 458 -4.45 -21.67 37.50
CA ASN A 458 -4.36 -21.69 38.96
C ASN A 458 -5.29 -22.76 39.56
N ASN A 459 -5.30 -22.89 40.89
CA ASN A 459 -6.16 -23.84 41.60
C ASN A 459 -7.66 -23.62 41.41
N PHE A 460 -8.08 -22.41 41.04
CA PHE A 460 -9.46 -22.06 40.72
C PHE A 460 -9.82 -22.35 39.24
N GLY A 461 -8.87 -22.88 38.46
CA GLY A 461 -9.07 -23.18 37.04
C GLY A 461 -8.90 -21.98 36.10
N HIS A 462 -8.54 -20.80 36.59
CA HIS A 462 -8.34 -19.61 35.76
C HIS A 462 -7.02 -19.72 34.98
N VAL A 463 -7.06 -19.45 33.68
CA VAL A 463 -5.86 -19.47 32.81
C VAL A 463 -4.99 -18.24 33.11
N VAL A 464 -3.84 -18.46 33.73
CA VAL A 464 -2.86 -17.41 34.08
C VAL A 464 -1.82 -17.17 32.99
N TRP A 465 -1.60 -18.16 32.12
CA TRP A 465 -0.70 -18.06 30.98
C TRP A 465 -1.06 -19.11 29.93
N GLY A 466 -0.73 -18.83 28.66
CA GLY A 466 -0.83 -19.81 27.62
C GLY A 466 0.07 -19.51 26.44
N ASP A 467 0.23 -20.52 25.58
CA ASP A 467 1.01 -20.42 24.36
C ASP A 467 0.37 -21.21 23.21
N VAL A 468 0.71 -20.86 21.98
CA VAL A 468 0.59 -21.75 20.83
C VAL A 468 1.98 -21.85 20.20
N ASN A 469 2.40 -23.06 19.90
CA ASN A 469 3.72 -23.29 19.36
C ASN A 469 3.72 -24.54 18.46
N TYR A 470 4.83 -24.75 17.76
CA TYR A 470 4.99 -25.85 16.84
C TYR A 470 6.34 -26.57 17.02
N ASN A 471 6.33 -27.86 16.72
CA ASN A 471 7.53 -28.67 16.54
C ASN A 471 7.17 -29.88 15.70
N ALA A 472 7.86 -30.05 14.58
CA ALA A 472 7.69 -31.22 13.71
C ALA A 472 7.83 -32.53 14.50
N TYR A 473 6.72 -33.23 14.71
CA TYR A 473 6.66 -34.51 15.40
C TYR A 473 7.00 -35.64 14.42
N LYS A 474 7.83 -36.61 14.82
CA LYS A 474 8.21 -37.69 13.90
C LYS A 474 7.06 -38.69 13.76
N GLN A 475 6.53 -38.83 12.55
CA GLN A 475 5.48 -39.79 12.21
C GLN A 475 6.06 -41.11 11.69
N LYS A 476 5.23 -42.17 11.73
CA LYS A 476 5.56 -43.47 11.14
C LYS A 476 5.73 -43.35 9.61
N PRO A 477 6.63 -44.12 8.97
CA PRO A 477 6.78 -44.10 7.51
C PRO A 477 5.47 -44.41 6.78
N ASN A 478 5.29 -43.80 5.61
CA ASN A 478 4.15 -44.11 4.75
C ASN A 478 4.38 -45.43 4.01
N LYS A 479 3.34 -46.25 3.93
CA LYS A 479 3.39 -47.51 3.17
C LYS A 479 3.29 -47.20 1.67
N VAL A 480 4.10 -47.89 0.88
CA VAL A 480 3.95 -47.87 -0.58
C VAL A 480 2.63 -48.57 -0.93
N LYS A 481 1.83 -47.93 -1.76
CA LYS A 481 0.54 -48.39 -2.27
C LYS A 481 0.52 -48.18 -3.79
N LYS A 482 -0.37 -48.88 -4.48
CA LYS A 482 -0.66 -48.60 -5.89
C LYS A 482 -1.16 -47.15 -5.99
N MET A 483 -0.50 -46.35 -6.83
CA MET A 483 -0.89 -44.96 -7.04
C MET A 483 -2.30 -44.92 -7.64
N SER A 484 -3.18 -44.10 -7.07
CA SER A 484 -4.53 -43.93 -7.57
C SER A 484 -4.48 -43.29 -8.96
N HIS A 485 -5.48 -43.59 -9.80
CA HIS A 485 -5.57 -43.07 -11.17
C HIS A 485 -4.44 -43.49 -12.13
N LEU A 486 -3.56 -44.43 -11.75
CA LEU A 486 -2.67 -45.05 -12.73
C LEU A 486 -3.48 -45.79 -13.80
N ASN A 487 -3.03 -45.70 -15.05
CA ASN A 487 -3.56 -46.54 -16.11
C ASN A 487 -3.35 -48.01 -15.73
N PRO A 488 -4.39 -48.87 -15.74
CA PRO A 488 -4.25 -50.28 -15.40
C PRO A 488 -3.21 -51.04 -16.24
N LYS A 489 -2.93 -50.58 -17.46
CA LYS A 489 -1.92 -51.15 -18.37
C LYS A 489 -0.49 -50.68 -18.06
N TYR A 490 -0.33 -49.65 -17.23
CA TYR A 490 0.96 -49.07 -16.90
C TYR A 490 1.67 -49.87 -15.79
N HIS A 491 2.92 -50.23 -16.05
CA HIS A 491 3.76 -50.97 -15.10
C HIS A 491 4.61 -49.99 -14.29
N HIS A 492 4.21 -49.76 -13.04
CA HIS A 492 4.88 -48.82 -12.15
C HIS A 492 6.09 -49.45 -11.45
N VAL A 493 7.27 -48.85 -11.62
CA VAL A 493 8.51 -49.33 -10.99
C VAL A 493 8.63 -48.71 -9.60
N HIS A 494 8.58 -49.52 -8.54
CA HIS A 494 8.71 -49.04 -7.16
C HIS A 494 10.16 -48.93 -6.66
N ASN A 495 11.12 -49.56 -7.35
CA ASN A 495 12.52 -49.73 -6.92
C ASN A 495 13.52 -48.77 -7.57
N GLY A 496 13.10 -47.82 -8.41
CA GLY A 496 14.01 -46.83 -9.01
C GLY A 496 14.44 -45.73 -8.03
N THR A 497 15.44 -44.94 -8.41
CA THR A 497 15.96 -43.81 -7.61
C THR A 497 14.86 -42.80 -7.29
N LYS A 498 14.75 -42.41 -6.02
CA LYS A 498 13.76 -41.45 -5.54
C LYS A 498 14.44 -40.15 -5.12
N TYR A 499 13.86 -39.05 -5.58
CA TYR A 499 14.28 -37.69 -5.20
C TYR A 499 13.17 -37.03 -4.39
N SER A 500 13.55 -36.23 -3.40
CA SER A 500 12.60 -35.35 -2.71
C SER A 500 12.10 -34.26 -3.66
N VAL A 501 10.93 -33.72 -3.37
CA VAL A 501 10.31 -32.63 -4.12
C VAL A 501 9.88 -31.52 -3.18
N HIS A 502 10.41 -30.33 -3.39
CA HIS A 502 10.09 -29.15 -2.61
C HIS A 502 9.49 -28.07 -3.50
N MET A 503 8.21 -27.77 -3.29
CA MET A 503 7.51 -26.66 -3.93
C MET A 503 7.45 -25.50 -2.94
N ILE A 504 8.08 -24.38 -3.29
CA ILE A 504 8.11 -23.15 -2.50
C ILE A 504 7.51 -22.05 -3.38
N TYR A 505 6.22 -21.81 -3.18
CA TYR A 505 5.45 -20.84 -3.96
C TYR A 505 5.27 -19.55 -3.18
N ILE A 506 5.40 -18.43 -3.87
CA ILE A 506 5.12 -17.09 -3.34
C ILE A 506 3.96 -16.51 -4.13
N ASP A 507 2.91 -16.09 -3.44
CA ASP A 507 1.71 -15.54 -4.07
C ASP A 507 2.00 -14.22 -4.80
N SER A 508 1.40 -14.03 -5.98
CA SER A 508 1.33 -12.75 -6.70
C SER A 508 2.67 -12.23 -7.25
N VAL A 509 3.63 -13.08 -7.62
CA VAL A 509 4.98 -12.68 -8.08
C VAL A 509 5.20 -13.00 -9.56
N GLY A 510 5.37 -11.96 -10.38
CA GLY A 510 5.79 -12.10 -11.78
C GLY A 510 7.30 -12.33 -11.93
N SER A 511 7.71 -12.86 -13.08
CA SER A 511 9.13 -13.14 -13.42
C SER A 511 10.05 -11.94 -13.19
N TYR A 512 9.71 -10.78 -13.75
CA TYR A 512 10.54 -9.58 -13.62
C TYR A 512 10.50 -8.94 -12.22
N THR A 513 9.43 -9.16 -11.47
CA THR A 513 9.25 -8.69 -10.10
C THR A 513 10.19 -9.47 -9.20
N PHE A 514 10.26 -10.79 -9.34
CA PHE A 514 11.22 -11.61 -8.62
C PHE A 514 12.67 -11.17 -8.89
N ASP A 515 13.03 -10.97 -10.17
CA ASP A 515 14.38 -10.52 -10.55
C ASP A 515 14.72 -9.12 -10.00
N ARG A 516 13.71 -8.27 -9.82
CA ARG A 516 13.87 -6.92 -9.27
C ARG A 516 14.03 -6.92 -7.76
N THR A 517 13.26 -7.74 -7.03
CA THR A 517 13.12 -7.64 -5.57
C THR A 517 13.94 -8.68 -4.80
N MET A 518 14.19 -9.86 -5.38
CA MET A 518 14.86 -11.00 -4.73
C MET A 518 16.29 -11.19 -5.24
N VAL A 519 17.09 -10.13 -5.28
CA VAL A 519 18.39 -10.10 -5.96
C VAL A 519 19.39 -11.11 -5.37
N LYS A 520 19.49 -11.17 -4.03
CA LYS A 520 20.44 -12.06 -3.33
C LYS A 520 20.01 -13.51 -3.48
N THR A 521 18.72 -13.78 -3.33
CA THR A 521 18.14 -15.11 -3.50
C THR A 521 18.32 -15.56 -4.94
N SER A 522 18.00 -14.71 -5.91
CA SER A 522 18.17 -14.97 -7.33
C SER A 522 19.62 -15.34 -7.68
N ALA A 523 20.60 -14.57 -7.20
CA ALA A 523 22.01 -14.84 -7.42
C ALA A 523 22.46 -16.15 -6.78
N LEU A 524 21.99 -16.46 -5.57
CA LEU A 524 22.28 -17.72 -4.89
C LEU A 524 21.73 -18.92 -5.68
N LEU A 525 20.46 -18.84 -6.10
CA LEU A 525 19.81 -19.90 -6.89
C LEU A 525 20.55 -20.15 -8.20
N ALA A 526 20.94 -19.10 -8.92
CA ALA A 526 21.68 -19.23 -10.17
C ALA A 526 23.10 -19.78 -9.96
N ASN A 527 23.88 -19.15 -9.06
CA ASN A 527 25.32 -19.42 -8.97
C ASN A 527 25.65 -20.66 -8.14
N THR A 528 24.86 -20.95 -7.10
CA THR A 528 25.13 -22.06 -6.17
C THR A 528 24.32 -23.31 -6.50
N PHE A 529 23.06 -23.15 -6.90
CA PHE A 529 22.16 -24.27 -7.18
C PHE A 529 22.00 -24.56 -8.67
N LYS A 530 22.61 -23.76 -9.56
CA LYS A 530 22.50 -23.90 -11.02
C LYS A 530 21.03 -23.95 -11.48
N ALA A 531 20.16 -23.19 -10.80
CA ALA A 531 18.72 -23.24 -11.04
C ALA A 531 18.37 -22.76 -12.46
N PHE A 532 17.49 -23.49 -13.14
CA PHE A 532 16.95 -23.12 -14.44
C PHE A 532 15.85 -22.09 -14.27
N ASN A 533 15.88 -21.02 -15.07
CA ASN A 533 14.86 -19.97 -15.05
C ASN A 533 13.95 -20.09 -16.27
N PHE A 534 12.67 -20.37 -16.05
CA PHE A 534 11.67 -20.51 -17.11
C PHE A 534 10.99 -19.17 -17.34
N TYR A 535 11.57 -18.34 -18.21
CA TYR A 535 11.08 -16.97 -18.45
C TYR A 535 9.69 -16.92 -19.07
N ASN A 536 9.30 -17.95 -19.84
CA ASN A 536 8.04 -18.00 -20.59
C ASN A 536 6.99 -18.91 -19.92
N HIS A 537 6.94 -18.90 -18.58
CA HIS A 537 5.96 -19.68 -17.81
C HIS A 537 4.61 -18.94 -17.69
N HIS A 538 3.52 -19.64 -17.94
CA HIS A 538 2.16 -19.08 -17.98
C HIS A 538 1.32 -19.51 -16.79
N LYS A 539 0.53 -18.56 -16.28
CA LYS A 539 -0.64 -18.91 -15.48
C LYS A 539 -1.75 -19.50 -16.36
N THR A 540 -2.62 -20.31 -15.77
CA THR A 540 -3.74 -20.98 -16.47
C THR A 540 -5.11 -20.46 -16.03
N GLY A 541 -5.15 -19.63 -14.98
CA GLY A 541 -6.38 -19.07 -14.41
C GLY A 541 -6.20 -17.68 -13.81
N GLU A 542 -7.31 -17.06 -13.39
CA GLU A 542 -7.32 -15.67 -12.92
C GLU A 542 -6.43 -15.46 -11.69
N ASN A 543 -6.72 -16.19 -10.60
CA ASN A 543 -6.17 -16.03 -9.26
C ASN A 543 -5.57 -17.36 -8.74
N THR A 544 -5.27 -17.47 -7.45
CA THR A 544 -4.58 -18.61 -6.86
C THR A 544 -5.23 -19.96 -7.11
N LEU A 545 -6.53 -20.09 -6.83
CA LEU A 545 -7.23 -21.38 -6.88
C LEU A 545 -7.10 -22.12 -8.22
N PRO A 546 -7.47 -21.56 -9.38
CA PRO A 546 -7.40 -22.27 -10.66
C PRO A 546 -5.96 -22.61 -11.07
N ASN A 547 -4.97 -21.79 -10.68
CA ASN A 547 -3.57 -22.09 -10.93
C ASN A 547 -3.10 -23.25 -10.07
N GLN A 548 -3.49 -23.32 -8.79
CA GLN A 548 -3.18 -24.46 -7.93
C GLN A 548 -3.91 -25.74 -8.35
N GLU A 549 -5.17 -25.63 -8.77
CA GLU A 549 -5.93 -26.75 -9.33
C GLU A 549 -5.25 -27.29 -10.61
N ALA A 550 -4.63 -26.44 -11.43
CA ALA A 550 -3.80 -26.90 -12.54
C ALA A 550 -2.54 -27.65 -12.07
N ILE A 551 -1.78 -27.07 -11.11
CA ILE A 551 -0.51 -27.64 -10.61
C ILE A 551 -0.70 -28.96 -9.86
N LEU A 552 -1.74 -29.06 -9.02
CA LEU A 552 -1.91 -30.16 -8.08
C LEU A 552 -2.97 -31.17 -8.53
N MET A 553 -3.90 -30.77 -9.41
CA MET A 553 -5.06 -31.58 -9.78
C MET A 553 -5.33 -31.71 -11.28
N ASN A 554 -4.53 -31.04 -12.12
CA ASN A 554 -4.69 -31.06 -13.58
C ASN A 554 -6.09 -30.60 -14.04
N LEU A 555 -6.72 -29.67 -13.33
CA LEU A 555 -8.04 -29.15 -13.67
C LEU A 555 -7.96 -27.83 -14.45
N ARG A 556 -8.84 -27.67 -15.44
CA ARG A 556 -9.01 -26.44 -16.23
C ARG A 556 -10.26 -25.70 -15.78
N SER A 557 -10.09 -24.46 -15.33
CA SER A 557 -11.19 -23.59 -14.86
C SER A 557 -11.93 -22.88 -15.99
N ASP A 558 -11.23 -22.53 -17.06
CA ASP A 558 -11.75 -21.77 -18.20
C ASP A 558 -11.57 -22.55 -19.52
N PRO A 559 -12.43 -22.33 -20.52
CA PRO A 559 -12.29 -22.94 -21.83
C PRO A 559 -11.08 -22.36 -22.58
N VAL A 560 -10.53 -23.15 -23.49
CA VAL A 560 -9.39 -22.75 -24.34
C VAL A 560 -9.88 -22.65 -25.77
N VAL A 561 -9.81 -21.45 -26.33
CA VAL A 561 -10.24 -21.13 -27.71
C VAL A 561 -9.00 -20.89 -28.56
N ASP A 562 -8.96 -21.41 -29.78
CA ASP A 562 -7.86 -21.16 -30.70
C ASP A 562 -8.19 -20.11 -31.75
N LEU A 563 -7.55 -18.96 -31.68
CA LEU A 563 -7.73 -17.89 -32.66
C LEU A 563 -6.78 -18.00 -33.85
N GLN A 564 -5.66 -18.70 -33.67
CA GLN A 564 -4.59 -18.73 -34.67
C GLN A 564 -4.79 -19.85 -35.68
N ASN A 565 -5.21 -21.04 -35.25
CA ASN A 565 -5.40 -22.16 -36.17
C ASN A 565 -6.86 -22.65 -36.24
N GLY A 566 -7.78 -21.98 -35.53
CA GLY A 566 -9.22 -22.32 -35.57
C GLY A 566 -9.55 -23.71 -35.03
N ARG A 567 -8.68 -24.31 -34.19
CA ARG A 567 -8.92 -25.62 -33.57
C ARG A 567 -10.16 -25.60 -32.64
N PRO A 568 -10.84 -26.74 -32.44
CA PRO A 568 -12.04 -26.82 -31.61
C PRO A 568 -11.82 -26.33 -30.18
N THR A 569 -12.80 -25.61 -29.61
CA THR A 569 -12.71 -25.15 -28.21
C THR A 569 -12.57 -26.32 -27.24
N ILE A 570 -11.56 -26.25 -26.37
CA ILE A 570 -11.38 -27.23 -25.29
C ILE A 570 -12.21 -26.80 -24.10
N PRO A 571 -13.15 -27.63 -23.61
CA PRO A 571 -14.01 -27.26 -22.51
C PRO A 571 -13.27 -27.28 -21.17
N ARG A 572 -13.91 -26.64 -20.18
CA ARG A 572 -13.57 -26.74 -18.74
C ARG A 572 -13.53 -28.21 -18.31
N SER A 573 -12.79 -28.50 -17.25
CA SER A 573 -12.81 -29.84 -16.65
C SER A 573 -14.23 -30.19 -16.19
N LYS A 574 -14.68 -31.42 -16.47
CA LYS A 574 -16.01 -31.92 -16.07
C LYS A 574 -16.13 -32.19 -14.56
N ILE A 575 -15.00 -32.18 -13.85
CA ILE A 575 -14.93 -32.35 -12.40
C ILE A 575 -15.40 -31.04 -11.75
N PRO A 576 -16.49 -31.04 -10.97
CA PRO A 576 -16.90 -29.88 -10.18
C PRO A 576 -15.83 -29.48 -9.16
N HIS A 577 -15.99 -28.29 -8.56
CA HIS A 577 -15.08 -27.74 -7.54
C HIS A 577 -14.55 -28.82 -6.57
N PHE A 578 -13.24 -28.81 -6.29
CA PHE A 578 -12.57 -29.85 -5.49
C PHE A 578 -13.31 -30.19 -4.18
N CYS A 579 -13.82 -29.20 -3.46
CA CYS A 579 -14.59 -29.42 -2.22
C CYS A 579 -15.86 -30.24 -2.41
N LYS A 580 -16.51 -30.15 -3.58
CA LYS A 580 -17.79 -30.79 -3.92
C LYS A 580 -17.62 -32.13 -4.62
N THR A 581 -16.39 -32.61 -4.75
CA THR A 581 -16.08 -33.88 -5.40
C THR A 581 -15.42 -34.83 -4.41
N LYS A 582 -15.78 -36.11 -4.47
CA LYS A 582 -15.10 -37.16 -3.70
C LYS A 582 -13.62 -37.22 -4.12
N LYS A 583 -12.70 -37.29 -3.15
CA LYS A 583 -11.27 -37.08 -3.39
C LYS A 583 -10.61 -38.17 -4.24
N ASP A 584 -11.17 -39.37 -4.23
CA ASP A 584 -10.78 -40.49 -5.08
C ASP A 584 -11.07 -40.27 -6.57
N LYS A 585 -11.89 -39.27 -6.93
CA LYS A 585 -12.22 -38.92 -8.32
C LYS A 585 -11.41 -37.75 -8.87
N VAL A 586 -10.59 -37.10 -8.05
CA VAL A 586 -9.80 -35.94 -8.46
C VAL A 586 -8.33 -36.32 -8.42
N PRO A 587 -7.57 -36.10 -9.51
CA PRO A 587 -6.12 -36.21 -9.45
C PRO A 587 -5.57 -35.31 -8.36
N PHE A 588 -4.63 -35.80 -7.56
CA PHE A 588 -4.05 -35.00 -6.48
C PHE A 588 -2.61 -35.41 -6.21
N ILE A 589 -1.66 -34.58 -6.66
CA ILE A 589 -0.22 -34.85 -6.59
C ILE A 589 0.25 -35.25 -5.17
N PRO A 590 -0.12 -34.54 -4.08
CA PRO A 590 0.36 -34.92 -2.76
C PRO A 590 -0.01 -36.35 -2.36
N GLU A 591 -1.21 -36.81 -2.72
CA GLU A 591 -1.65 -38.19 -2.45
C GLU A 591 -0.83 -39.21 -3.25
N TYR A 592 -0.49 -38.91 -4.50
CA TYR A 592 0.37 -39.76 -5.32
C TYR A 592 1.76 -39.94 -4.72
N PHE A 593 2.36 -38.87 -4.19
CA PHE A 593 3.63 -38.94 -3.47
C PHE A 593 3.49 -39.76 -2.18
N LYS A 594 2.41 -39.54 -1.41
CA LYS A 594 2.11 -40.30 -0.17
C LYS A 594 2.03 -41.81 -0.46
N GLN A 595 1.30 -42.19 -1.50
CA GLN A 595 1.16 -43.57 -1.98
C GLN A 595 2.48 -44.16 -2.45
N ASN A 596 3.44 -43.34 -2.90
CA ASN A 596 4.79 -43.77 -3.23
C ASN A 596 5.77 -43.80 -2.04
N GLY A 597 5.26 -43.66 -0.82
CA GLY A 597 6.02 -43.77 0.43
C GLY A 597 6.73 -42.48 0.87
N TYR A 598 6.46 -41.35 0.20
CA TYR A 598 7.00 -40.05 0.59
C TYR A 598 6.30 -39.52 1.83
N LYS A 599 7.01 -38.72 2.62
CA LYS A 599 6.37 -37.88 3.64
C LYS A 599 5.86 -36.60 3.00
N THR A 600 4.57 -36.31 3.21
CA THR A 600 3.87 -35.18 2.61
C THR A 600 3.75 -34.03 3.58
N ILE A 601 4.13 -32.83 3.14
CA ILE A 601 4.16 -31.64 3.97
C ILE A 601 3.36 -30.54 3.28
N HIS A 602 2.53 -29.88 4.06
CA HIS A 602 1.77 -28.72 3.65
C HIS A 602 2.07 -27.54 4.57
N SER A 603 2.20 -26.36 3.97
CA SER A 603 2.42 -25.14 4.70
C SER A 603 1.80 -23.97 3.95
N GLN A 604 0.83 -23.29 4.55
CA GLN A 604 0.28 -22.04 4.04
C GLN A 604 -0.01 -21.10 5.20
N ASP A 605 -0.05 -19.80 4.93
CA ASP A 605 -0.28 -18.77 5.96
C ASP A 605 -1.57 -17.98 5.79
N TYR A 606 -2.33 -18.18 4.71
CA TYR A 606 -3.60 -17.50 4.52
C TYR A 606 -4.75 -18.12 5.31
N TRP A 607 -5.81 -17.32 5.54
CA TRP A 607 -6.93 -17.76 6.37
C TRP A 607 -7.95 -18.66 5.67
N TYR A 608 -8.04 -18.54 4.35
CA TYR A 608 -8.54 -19.57 3.46
C TYR A 608 -7.40 -20.46 3.01
N THR A 609 -7.70 -21.72 2.70
CA THR A 609 -6.72 -22.49 1.95
C THR A 609 -6.60 -22.00 0.52
N SER A 610 -5.40 -22.08 0.00
CA SER A 610 -5.09 -21.82 -1.39
C SER A 610 -5.56 -22.94 -2.34
N ILE A 611 -5.83 -24.15 -1.80
CA ILE A 611 -6.24 -25.36 -2.55
C ILE A 611 -7.78 -25.48 -2.68
N ALA A 612 -8.55 -24.73 -1.89
CA ALA A 612 -10.01 -24.85 -1.80
C ALA A 612 -10.69 -23.62 -1.15
N GLN A 613 -11.26 -22.71 -1.94
CA GLN A 613 -11.81 -21.44 -1.42
C GLN A 613 -13.27 -21.51 -0.92
N GLU A 614 -13.95 -22.66 -0.99
CA GLU A 614 -15.38 -22.74 -0.60
C GLU A 614 -15.62 -23.00 0.90
N PRO A 615 -16.50 -22.19 1.55
CA PRO A 615 -16.43 -21.98 3.00
C PRO A 615 -17.09 -23.02 3.92
N TYR A 616 -17.95 -23.94 3.44
CA TYR A 616 -18.77 -24.73 4.38
C TYR A 616 -18.98 -26.23 4.06
N SER A 617 -18.52 -26.76 2.93
CA SER A 617 -18.82 -28.16 2.56
C SER A 617 -17.74 -28.81 1.68
N CYS A 618 -16.56 -29.04 2.26
CA CYS A 618 -15.58 -29.93 1.64
C CYS A 618 -15.87 -31.38 2.04
N TYR A 619 -16.19 -32.26 1.08
CA TYR A 619 -16.54 -33.67 1.33
C TYR A 619 -15.49 -34.43 2.16
N GLN A 620 -14.22 -34.00 2.15
CA GLN A 620 -13.11 -34.51 2.95
C GLN A 620 -11.91 -33.56 2.82
N PHE A 621 -11.21 -33.26 3.92
CA PHE A 621 -9.97 -32.49 3.86
C PHE A 621 -8.80 -33.41 3.41
N PRO A 622 -7.98 -33.02 2.42
CA PRO A 622 -6.81 -33.81 2.05
C PRO A 622 -5.81 -33.86 3.23
N SER A 623 -5.52 -35.06 3.71
CA SER A 623 -4.61 -35.27 4.85
C SER A 623 -3.15 -35.32 4.39
N PHE A 624 -2.39 -34.31 4.77
CA PHE A 624 -0.93 -34.34 4.74
C PHE A 624 -0.40 -35.03 6.00
N ASP A 625 0.83 -35.57 5.93
CA ASP A 625 1.50 -36.08 7.13
C ASP A 625 1.84 -34.92 8.08
N HIS A 626 2.26 -33.80 7.51
CA HIS A 626 2.73 -32.63 8.25
C HIS A 626 2.01 -31.39 7.76
N ASP A 627 1.37 -30.66 8.67
CA ASP A 627 0.69 -29.41 8.36
C ASP A 627 0.84 -28.39 9.51
N ILE A 628 1.39 -27.22 9.19
CA ILE A 628 1.55 -26.10 10.13
C ILE A 628 0.44 -25.05 9.99
N HIS A 629 -0.48 -25.21 9.05
CA HIS A 629 -1.48 -24.21 8.68
C HIS A 629 -2.26 -23.68 9.90
N THR A 630 -2.67 -24.52 10.85
CA THR A 630 -3.37 -24.07 12.06
C THR A 630 -2.58 -23.08 12.93
N PHE A 631 -1.25 -23.10 12.85
CA PHE A 631 -0.35 -22.16 13.51
C PHE A 631 0.00 -20.96 12.63
N ALA A 632 0.34 -21.22 11.36
CA ALA A 632 0.75 -20.20 10.40
C ALA A 632 -0.39 -19.27 9.97
N ARG A 633 -1.65 -19.73 10.11
CA ARG A 633 -2.87 -18.97 9.86
C ARG A 633 -3.29 -18.13 11.07
N LEU A 634 -3.16 -16.81 10.93
CA LEU A 634 -3.83 -15.85 11.79
C LEU A 634 -5.29 -15.68 11.35
N SER A 635 -6.23 -16.33 12.05
CA SER A 635 -7.67 -16.17 11.82
C SER A 635 -8.27 -15.16 12.81
N PRO A 636 -9.24 -14.31 12.40
CA PRO A 636 -10.04 -13.49 13.32
C PRO A 636 -10.70 -14.31 14.44
N ASP A 637 -11.03 -15.57 14.19
CA ASP A 637 -11.71 -16.46 15.14
C ASP A 637 -10.78 -17.02 16.25
N ASP A 638 -9.50 -16.60 16.26
CA ASP A 638 -8.50 -17.07 17.21
C ASP A 638 -7.63 -15.91 17.72
N PRO A 639 -8.23 -14.98 18.49
CA PRO A 639 -7.52 -13.80 19.01
C PRO A 639 -6.34 -14.19 19.92
N PHE A 640 -6.41 -15.35 20.56
CA PHE A 640 -5.33 -15.88 21.39
C PHE A 640 -4.06 -16.17 20.57
N LEU A 641 -4.19 -16.86 19.44
CA LEU A 641 -3.06 -17.11 18.55
C LEU A 641 -2.47 -15.80 18.02
N ALA A 642 -3.33 -14.86 17.61
CA ALA A 642 -2.89 -13.53 17.15
C ALA A 642 -2.08 -12.79 18.21
N GLU A 643 -2.52 -12.85 19.48
CA GLU A 643 -1.80 -12.24 20.59
C GLU A 643 -0.46 -12.92 20.88
N VAL A 644 -0.40 -14.26 20.82
CA VAL A 644 0.86 -15.02 20.94
C VAL A 644 1.84 -14.61 19.85
N TRP A 645 1.39 -14.53 18.60
CA TRP A 645 2.22 -14.10 17.47
C TRP A 645 2.75 -12.68 17.64
N ARG A 646 1.88 -11.76 18.09
CA ARG A 646 2.26 -10.37 18.37
C ARG A 646 3.33 -10.29 19.45
N LYS A 647 3.15 -10.97 20.59
CA LYS A 647 4.14 -10.97 21.69
C LYS A 647 5.45 -11.65 21.33
N LYS A 648 5.42 -12.66 20.44
CA LYS A 648 6.59 -13.38 19.93
C LYS A 648 7.25 -12.72 18.71
N CYS A 649 6.67 -11.66 18.15
CA CYS A 649 7.13 -10.98 16.94
C CYS A 649 7.32 -11.94 15.74
N LEU A 650 6.36 -12.84 15.54
CA LEU A 650 6.43 -13.84 14.47
C LEU A 650 5.99 -13.29 13.11
N GLU A 651 6.67 -13.76 12.07
CA GLU A 651 6.31 -13.50 10.68
C GLU A 651 6.08 -14.83 9.96
N SER A 652 4.99 -14.92 9.20
CA SER A 652 4.48 -16.19 8.69
C SER A 652 5.47 -16.92 7.79
N TYR A 653 6.04 -16.25 6.79
CA TYR A 653 6.99 -16.92 5.89
C TYR A 653 8.23 -17.43 6.65
N LYS A 654 8.69 -16.72 7.69
CA LYS A 654 9.82 -17.17 8.53
C LYS A 654 9.45 -18.42 9.33
N VAL A 655 8.23 -18.47 9.86
CA VAL A 655 7.67 -19.65 10.54
C VAL A 655 7.60 -20.84 9.59
N GLN A 656 7.07 -20.65 8.38
CA GLN A 656 6.96 -21.71 7.38
C GLN A 656 8.34 -22.24 6.93
N LEU A 657 9.30 -21.35 6.65
CA LEU A 657 10.68 -21.75 6.31
C LEU A 657 11.37 -22.48 7.47
N ALA A 658 11.20 -22.01 8.71
CA ALA A 658 11.75 -22.67 9.89
C ALA A 658 11.14 -24.06 10.12
N TYR A 659 9.84 -24.21 9.88
CA TYR A 659 9.16 -25.50 9.96
C TYR A 659 9.62 -26.47 8.87
N LEU A 660 9.72 -26.01 7.62
CA LEU A 660 10.28 -26.82 6.52
C LEU A 660 11.70 -27.29 6.86
N GLN A 661 12.56 -26.41 7.39
CA GLN A 661 13.88 -26.79 7.86
C GLN A 661 13.83 -27.87 8.96
N GLN A 662 12.95 -27.74 9.96
CA GLN A 662 12.81 -28.77 11.01
C GLN A 662 12.41 -30.13 10.43
N ILE A 663 11.51 -30.15 9.46
CA ILE A 663 11.06 -31.37 8.78
C ILE A 663 12.21 -31.99 7.98
N MET A 664 12.90 -31.21 7.15
CA MET A 664 14.04 -31.69 6.34
C MET A 664 15.11 -32.31 7.22
N SER A 665 15.46 -31.66 8.34
CA SER A 665 16.41 -32.22 9.30
C SER A 665 15.89 -33.47 10.02
N ARG A 666 14.58 -33.54 10.34
CA ARG A 666 13.98 -34.71 11.01
C ARG A 666 13.90 -35.94 10.12
N TYR A 667 13.78 -35.73 8.81
CA TYR A 667 13.58 -36.75 7.80
C TYR A 667 14.74 -36.82 6.79
N ASN A 668 15.96 -36.47 7.19
CA ASN A 668 17.12 -36.38 6.29
C ASN A 668 17.41 -37.66 5.47
N ASN A 669 16.91 -38.82 5.91
CA ASN A 669 17.06 -40.13 5.25
C ASN A 669 15.77 -40.62 4.56
N LYS A 670 14.81 -39.73 4.28
CA LYS A 670 13.51 -40.07 3.67
C LYS A 670 13.18 -39.08 2.57
N ASN A 671 12.45 -39.56 1.57
CA ASN A 671 11.98 -38.71 0.49
C ASN A 671 10.76 -37.90 0.93
N LEU A 672 10.80 -36.61 0.64
CA LEU A 672 9.81 -35.63 1.05
C LEU A 672 9.08 -35.08 -0.17
N PHE A 673 7.79 -34.85 -0.03
CA PHE A 673 7.03 -33.97 -0.91
C PHE A 673 6.51 -32.82 -0.07
N SER A 674 6.94 -31.59 -0.32
CA SER A 674 6.46 -30.43 0.42
C SER A 674 5.83 -29.40 -0.51
N PHE A 675 4.59 -29.01 -0.23
CA PHE A 675 3.92 -27.87 -0.84
C PHE A 675 3.83 -26.72 0.16
N ASN A 676 4.64 -25.68 -0.07
CA ASN A 676 4.73 -24.52 0.80
C ASN A 676 4.26 -23.29 0.00
N PHE A 677 3.20 -22.64 0.46
CA PHE A 677 2.60 -21.48 -0.18
C PHE A 677 2.71 -20.27 0.76
N LEU A 678 3.45 -19.25 0.34
CA LEU A 678 3.74 -18.04 1.10
C LEU A 678 2.85 -16.90 0.60
N THR A 679 1.66 -16.74 1.18
CA THR A 679 0.68 -15.74 0.74
C THR A 679 0.99 -14.36 1.31
N TYR A 680 1.08 -14.24 2.64
CA TYR A 680 1.19 -12.91 3.27
C TYR A 680 2.50 -12.17 2.98
N LEU A 681 3.50 -12.87 2.43
CA LEU A 681 4.79 -12.28 2.09
C LEU A 681 4.65 -11.14 1.04
N GLN A 682 3.84 -11.31 -0.01
CA GLN A 682 3.66 -10.29 -1.06
C GLN A 682 2.20 -9.90 -1.32
N HIS A 683 1.21 -10.74 -0.98
CA HIS A 683 -0.19 -10.55 -1.39
C HIS A 683 -0.74 -9.11 -1.20
N ASP A 684 -0.42 -8.46 -0.07
CA ASP A 684 -0.91 -7.12 0.26
C ASP A 684 0.07 -5.98 -0.11
N SER A 685 1.31 -6.30 -0.50
CA SER A 685 2.34 -5.32 -0.90
C SER A 685 3.30 -5.89 -1.93
N ILE A 686 3.35 -5.27 -3.11
CA ILE A 686 4.34 -5.58 -4.18
C ILE A 686 5.81 -5.41 -3.71
N ASN A 687 6.03 -4.73 -2.59
CA ASN A 687 7.35 -4.47 -2.03
C ASN A 687 7.75 -5.45 -0.90
N GLY A 688 6.84 -6.33 -0.48
CA GLY A 688 7.05 -7.27 0.63
C GLY A 688 8.18 -8.28 0.41
N LEU A 689 8.68 -8.42 -0.83
CA LEU A 689 9.85 -9.25 -1.10
C LEU A 689 11.17 -8.65 -0.63
N TYR A 690 11.31 -7.32 -0.62
CA TYR A 690 12.60 -6.68 -0.33
C TYR A 690 13.15 -7.01 1.06
N HIS A 691 12.31 -7.05 2.10
CA HIS A 691 12.76 -7.41 3.45
C HIS A 691 13.01 -8.91 3.63
N SER A 692 12.51 -9.74 2.70
CA SER A 692 12.66 -11.19 2.76
C SER A 692 13.89 -11.73 2.02
N ASP A 693 14.42 -10.98 1.05
CA ASP A 693 15.48 -11.46 0.15
C ASP A 693 16.70 -12.02 0.89
N ALA A 694 17.20 -11.30 1.89
CA ALA A 694 18.35 -11.77 2.68
C ALA A 694 18.03 -13.03 3.51
N VAL A 695 16.80 -13.14 4.03
CA VAL A 695 16.36 -14.27 4.85
C VAL A 695 16.17 -15.51 3.98
N MET A 696 15.55 -15.36 2.81
CA MET A 696 15.35 -16.45 1.85
C MET A 696 16.68 -16.96 1.31
N ALA A 697 17.61 -16.08 0.92
CA ALA A 697 18.96 -16.47 0.53
C ALA A 697 19.69 -17.24 1.66
N LYS A 698 19.58 -16.77 2.91
CA LYS A 698 20.17 -17.47 4.06
C LYS A 698 19.54 -18.85 4.29
N PHE A 699 18.23 -18.99 4.12
CA PHE A 699 17.53 -20.26 4.22
C PHE A 699 18.07 -21.28 3.21
N PHE A 700 18.14 -20.93 1.93
CA PHE A 700 18.68 -21.83 0.90
C PHE A 700 20.14 -22.17 1.17
N LYS A 701 20.98 -21.18 1.50
CA LYS A 701 22.41 -21.40 1.77
C LYS A 701 22.62 -22.36 2.95
N LYS A 702 21.88 -22.17 4.05
CA LYS A 702 21.99 -23.02 5.26
C LYS A 702 21.51 -24.46 5.00
N ASN A 703 20.49 -24.61 4.16
CA ASN A 703 19.84 -25.90 3.90
C ASN A 703 20.30 -26.55 2.59
N LYS A 704 21.43 -26.10 2.00
CA LYS A 704 21.94 -26.61 0.71
C LYS A 704 21.97 -28.13 0.64
N HIS A 705 22.54 -28.79 1.65
CA HIS A 705 22.65 -30.25 1.72
C HIS A 705 21.30 -30.99 1.68
N HIS A 706 20.23 -30.39 2.21
CA HIS A 706 18.88 -30.97 2.12
C HIS A 706 18.29 -30.89 0.71
N PHE A 707 18.85 -30.05 -0.16
CA PHE A 707 18.42 -29.92 -1.56
C PHE A 707 19.29 -30.71 -2.54
N ASP A 708 20.39 -31.33 -2.10
CA ASP A 708 21.30 -32.06 -2.98
C ASP A 708 20.63 -33.26 -3.67
N ASN A 709 19.65 -33.90 -3.03
CA ASN A 709 18.87 -35.02 -3.58
C ASN A 709 17.40 -34.66 -3.86
N SER A 710 17.16 -33.43 -4.32
CA SER A 710 15.81 -32.87 -4.41
C SER A 710 15.57 -32.11 -5.71
N PHE A 711 14.39 -32.28 -6.28
CA PHE A 711 13.81 -31.30 -7.19
C PHE A 711 13.20 -30.16 -6.36
N VAL A 712 13.55 -28.92 -6.67
CA VAL A 712 12.99 -27.74 -5.99
C VAL A 712 12.35 -26.83 -7.02
N PHE A 713 11.04 -26.64 -6.89
CA PHE A 713 10.26 -25.68 -7.67
C PHE A 713 10.05 -24.42 -6.82
N ILE A 714 10.65 -23.31 -7.22
CA ILE A 714 10.46 -22.00 -6.58
C ILE A 714 9.72 -21.13 -7.57
N SER A 715 8.47 -20.79 -7.27
CA SER A 715 7.55 -20.26 -8.28
C SER A 715 6.48 -19.35 -7.69
N SER A 716 5.62 -18.84 -8.56
CA SER A 716 4.36 -18.20 -8.19
C SER A 716 3.18 -18.86 -8.90
N ASP A 717 1.98 -18.61 -8.41
CA ASP A 717 0.70 -18.96 -9.04
C ASP A 717 0.33 -17.97 -10.15
N HIS A 718 0.53 -16.67 -9.92
CA HIS A 718 0.30 -15.58 -10.86
C HIS A 718 1.13 -14.33 -10.49
N GLY A 719 1.21 -13.32 -11.37
CA GLY A 719 1.79 -12.02 -11.00
C GLY A 719 0.82 -11.07 -10.31
N VAL A 720 1.16 -9.78 -10.26
CA VAL A 720 0.31 -8.76 -9.61
C VAL A 720 -0.93 -8.47 -10.44
N ARG A 721 -2.11 -8.88 -9.95
CA ARG A 721 -3.39 -8.80 -10.71
C ARG A 721 -4.10 -7.46 -10.65
N TYR A 722 -3.80 -6.63 -9.66
CA TYR A 722 -4.41 -5.31 -9.47
C TYR A 722 -3.48 -4.35 -8.74
N GLY A 723 -3.89 -3.09 -8.65
CA GLY A 723 -3.15 -2.03 -7.99
C GLY A 723 -2.34 -1.17 -8.97
N LYS A 724 -1.82 -0.05 -8.48
CA LYS A 724 -1.25 1.02 -9.31
C LYS A 724 -0.18 0.56 -10.31
N TYR A 725 0.64 -0.43 -9.95
CA TYR A 725 1.64 -0.98 -10.87
C TYR A 725 0.98 -1.69 -12.07
N ARG A 726 -0.02 -2.54 -11.80
CA ARG A 726 -0.83 -3.26 -12.78
C ARG A 726 -1.71 -2.36 -13.62
N GLU A 727 -2.22 -1.29 -13.01
CA GLU A 727 -3.08 -0.30 -13.68
C GLU A 727 -2.29 0.63 -14.61
N ALA A 728 -1.04 0.96 -14.27
CA ALA A 728 -0.29 2.01 -14.95
C ALA A 728 0.80 1.52 -15.91
N THR A 729 1.12 0.22 -15.94
CA THR A 729 2.27 -0.28 -16.71
C THR A 729 1.95 -1.54 -17.52
N GLU A 730 2.52 -1.63 -18.71
CA GLU A 730 2.38 -2.80 -19.59
C GLU A 730 3.17 -4.01 -19.07
N ILE A 731 4.35 -3.77 -18.50
CA ILE A 731 5.17 -4.82 -17.86
C ILE A 731 4.38 -5.57 -16.78
N ALA A 732 3.62 -4.85 -15.94
CA ALA A 732 2.79 -5.49 -14.93
C ALA A 732 1.63 -6.29 -15.53
N GLY A 733 1.13 -5.86 -16.69
CA GLY A 733 0.14 -6.63 -17.46
C GLY A 733 0.70 -7.96 -17.95
N PHE A 734 1.94 -7.96 -18.45
CA PHE A 734 2.65 -9.17 -18.84
C PHE A 734 2.98 -10.05 -17.61
N GLU A 735 3.51 -9.44 -16.54
CA GLU A 735 3.85 -10.15 -15.31
C GLU A 735 2.64 -10.80 -14.62
N ASP A 736 1.45 -10.18 -14.68
CA ASP A 736 0.18 -10.76 -14.21
C ASP A 736 -0.04 -12.17 -14.76
N VAL A 737 0.26 -12.40 -16.05
CA VAL A 737 0.11 -13.69 -16.73
C VAL A 737 1.39 -14.54 -16.75
N ASN A 738 2.53 -13.97 -16.37
CA ASN A 738 3.86 -14.59 -16.36
C ASN A 738 4.42 -14.73 -14.92
N PRO A 739 3.91 -15.68 -14.13
CA PRO A 739 4.51 -16.00 -12.83
C PRO A 739 5.95 -16.48 -13.02
N PHE A 740 6.82 -16.14 -12.08
CA PHE A 740 8.20 -16.63 -12.12
C PHE A 740 8.22 -18.15 -11.86
N LEU A 741 9.14 -18.87 -12.51
CA LEU A 741 9.42 -20.29 -12.22
C LEU A 741 10.93 -20.55 -12.28
N ARG A 742 11.47 -21.06 -11.17
CA ARG A 742 12.85 -21.52 -11.07
C ARG A 742 12.90 -22.96 -10.59
N VAL A 743 13.72 -23.77 -11.26
CA VAL A 743 13.81 -25.20 -10.99
C VAL A 743 15.25 -25.57 -10.63
N ILE A 744 15.43 -26.12 -9.43
CA ILE A 744 16.66 -26.79 -9.01
C ILE A 744 16.44 -28.29 -9.23
N VAL A 745 17.45 -28.95 -9.77
CA VAL A 745 17.45 -30.41 -9.99
C VAL A 745 18.47 -31.08 -9.07
N PRO A 746 18.27 -32.36 -8.71
CA PRO A 746 19.21 -33.12 -7.88
C PRO A 746 20.65 -33.02 -8.38
N LYS A 747 21.61 -32.97 -7.45
CA LYS A 747 23.04 -32.80 -7.73
C LYS A 747 23.59 -33.87 -8.68
N GLU A 748 23.10 -35.10 -8.57
CA GLU A 748 23.43 -36.19 -9.49
C GLU A 748 23.02 -35.87 -10.93
N LEU A 749 21.81 -35.36 -11.13
CA LEU A 749 21.34 -34.94 -12.46
C LEU A 749 22.07 -33.71 -12.98
N GLN A 750 22.61 -32.86 -12.10
CA GLN A 750 23.48 -31.75 -12.51
C GLN A 750 24.80 -32.21 -13.13
N ALA A 751 25.27 -33.42 -12.79
CA ALA A 751 26.46 -34.01 -13.40
C ALA A 751 26.16 -34.62 -14.77
N ASN A 752 24.89 -34.90 -15.09
CA ASN A 752 24.47 -35.38 -16.40
C ASN A 752 24.35 -34.23 -17.40
N LYS A 753 25.36 -34.08 -18.26
CA LYS A 753 25.42 -33.02 -19.28
C LYS A 753 24.20 -33.02 -20.21
N GLN A 754 23.75 -34.19 -20.68
CA GLN A 754 22.61 -34.27 -21.61
C GLN A 754 21.31 -33.80 -20.95
N PHE A 755 21.09 -34.17 -19.68
CA PHE A 755 19.95 -33.68 -18.91
C PHE A 755 20.01 -32.16 -18.70
N MET A 756 21.20 -31.62 -18.38
CA MET A 756 21.39 -30.18 -18.21
C MET A 756 21.19 -29.40 -19.51
N ASP A 757 21.66 -29.92 -20.65
CA ASP A 757 21.48 -29.33 -21.97
C ASP A 757 19.99 -29.31 -22.37
N LEU A 758 19.27 -30.42 -22.14
CA LEU A 758 17.82 -30.51 -22.31
C LEU A 758 17.09 -29.48 -21.45
N MET A 759 17.42 -29.39 -20.16
CA MET A 759 16.79 -28.44 -19.25
C MET A 759 17.06 -26.99 -19.66
N ASN A 760 18.27 -26.69 -20.15
CA ASN A 760 18.61 -25.37 -20.67
C ASN A 760 17.80 -25.04 -21.94
N GLU A 761 17.60 -26.00 -22.85
CA GLU A 761 16.71 -25.85 -24.01
C GLU A 761 15.26 -25.59 -23.56
N ASN A 762 14.73 -26.46 -22.70
CA ASN A 762 13.35 -26.37 -22.20
C ASN A 762 13.09 -25.08 -21.41
N SER A 763 14.08 -24.56 -20.68
CA SER A 763 13.94 -23.30 -19.91
C SER A 763 13.65 -22.07 -20.79
N LYS A 764 13.95 -22.15 -22.08
CA LYS A 764 13.69 -21.08 -23.06
C LYS A 764 12.31 -21.22 -23.71
N LYS A 765 11.69 -22.40 -23.62
CA LYS A 765 10.39 -22.70 -24.21
C LYS A 765 9.25 -22.18 -23.33
N ALA A 766 8.09 -21.98 -23.96
CA ALA A 766 6.89 -21.64 -23.23
C ALA A 766 6.41 -22.85 -22.40
N THR A 767 6.02 -22.57 -21.15
CA THR A 767 5.49 -23.58 -20.22
C THR A 767 4.26 -23.03 -19.49
N SER A 768 3.52 -23.91 -18.81
CA SER A 768 2.34 -23.56 -18.01
C SER A 768 2.28 -24.34 -16.70
N GLN A 769 1.37 -23.94 -15.81
CA GLN A 769 1.11 -24.66 -14.56
C GLN A 769 0.78 -26.16 -14.77
N PHE A 770 0.24 -26.55 -15.93
CA PHE A 770 0.01 -27.97 -16.26
C PHE A 770 1.31 -28.74 -16.55
N ASP A 771 2.36 -28.08 -17.02
CA ASP A 771 3.65 -28.72 -17.24
C ASP A 771 4.33 -29.04 -15.91
N VAL A 772 4.13 -28.21 -14.88
CA VAL A 772 4.58 -28.51 -13.51
C VAL A 772 3.87 -29.77 -13.01
N PHE A 773 2.55 -29.88 -13.20
CA PHE A 773 1.80 -31.10 -12.88
C PHE A 773 2.39 -32.33 -13.59
N ALA A 774 2.59 -32.26 -14.91
CA ALA A 774 3.13 -33.37 -15.69
C ALA A 774 4.55 -33.76 -15.24
N SER A 775 5.37 -32.78 -14.88
CA SER A 775 6.73 -32.99 -14.34
C SER A 775 6.71 -33.72 -12.99
N LEU A 776 5.72 -33.45 -12.14
CA LEU A 776 5.54 -34.13 -10.86
C LEU A 776 5.09 -35.59 -11.06
N ILE A 777 4.28 -35.88 -12.07
CA ILE A 777 3.96 -37.25 -12.49
C ILE A 777 5.19 -37.95 -13.04
N ASP A 778 5.98 -37.29 -13.89
CA ASP A 778 7.22 -37.84 -14.46
C ASP A 778 8.20 -38.28 -13.36
N ILE A 779 8.41 -37.44 -12.33
CA ILE A 779 9.25 -37.78 -11.18
C ILE A 779 8.83 -39.10 -10.52
N LEU A 780 7.53 -39.37 -10.42
CA LEU A 780 7.00 -40.59 -9.81
C LEU A 780 6.96 -41.80 -10.76
N THR A 781 7.09 -41.61 -12.07
CA THR A 781 6.78 -42.64 -13.06
C THR A 781 7.96 -42.86 -14.01
N GLU A 782 7.92 -42.28 -15.21
CA GLU A 782 8.92 -42.50 -16.24
C GLU A 782 10.30 -41.98 -15.83
N GLY A 783 10.38 -40.92 -15.02
CA GLY A 783 11.62 -40.37 -14.49
C GLY A 783 12.31 -41.36 -13.56
N GLN A 784 11.54 -41.99 -12.66
CA GLN A 784 12.04 -43.04 -11.78
C GLN A 784 12.46 -44.30 -12.57
N LYS A 785 11.70 -44.67 -13.60
CA LYS A 785 11.98 -45.84 -14.45
C LYS A 785 13.25 -45.68 -15.30
N SER A 786 13.41 -44.51 -15.91
CA SER A 786 14.55 -44.22 -16.80
C SER A 786 15.74 -43.58 -16.08
N GLN A 787 15.61 -43.23 -14.81
CA GLN A 787 16.59 -42.45 -14.06
C GLN A 787 16.95 -41.13 -14.76
N PHE A 788 15.96 -40.51 -15.43
CA PHE A 788 16.13 -39.30 -16.23
C PHE A 788 17.24 -39.41 -17.30
N THR A 789 17.32 -40.55 -17.97
CA THR A 789 18.22 -40.75 -19.13
C THR A 789 17.48 -40.85 -20.47
N ASP A 790 16.17 -41.11 -20.44
CA ASP A 790 15.31 -41.05 -21.62
C ASP A 790 14.71 -39.65 -21.74
N PHE A 791 15.00 -38.92 -22.81
CA PHE A 791 14.52 -37.55 -22.99
C PHE A 791 13.36 -37.45 -23.98
N ARG A 792 12.87 -38.57 -24.52
CA ARG A 792 11.77 -38.57 -25.48
C ARG A 792 10.52 -37.97 -24.85
N THR A 793 9.73 -37.28 -25.67
CA THR A 793 8.42 -36.77 -25.26
C THR A 793 7.53 -37.94 -24.85
N VAL A 794 6.82 -37.81 -23.73
CA VAL A 794 5.92 -38.82 -23.20
C VAL A 794 4.52 -38.23 -23.10
N ASP A 795 3.53 -38.91 -23.67
CA ASP A 795 2.13 -38.63 -23.35
C ASP A 795 1.75 -39.31 -22.04
N PHE A 796 1.73 -38.54 -20.96
CA PHE A 796 1.36 -39.02 -19.63
C PHE A 796 -0.11 -39.43 -19.52
N SER A 797 -0.94 -39.18 -20.53
CA SER A 797 -2.29 -39.77 -20.64
C SER A 797 -2.26 -41.28 -20.88
N ASN A 798 -1.10 -41.83 -21.30
CA ASN A 798 -0.89 -43.28 -21.35
C ASN A 798 -0.42 -43.86 -20.01
N VAL A 799 0.11 -43.01 -19.12
CA VAL A 799 0.58 -43.39 -17.77
C VAL A 799 -0.57 -43.28 -16.75
N MET A 800 -1.38 -42.23 -16.86
CA MET A 800 -2.54 -41.97 -16.01
C MET A 800 -3.84 -42.39 -16.70
N ASN A 801 -4.91 -42.66 -15.94
CA ASN A 801 -6.22 -43.02 -16.48
C ASN A 801 -7.11 -41.81 -16.83
N TYR A 802 -6.49 -40.64 -17.00
CA TYR A 802 -7.13 -39.38 -17.39
C TYR A 802 -6.18 -38.61 -18.30
N THR A 803 -6.73 -37.65 -19.07
CA THR A 803 -5.93 -36.77 -19.93
C THR A 803 -5.04 -35.85 -19.10
N VAL A 804 -3.72 -35.96 -19.28
CA VAL A 804 -2.75 -35.04 -18.68
C VAL A 804 -2.60 -33.81 -19.57
N ASN A 805 -2.80 -32.61 -19.02
CA ASN A 805 -2.90 -31.39 -19.82
C ASN A 805 -1.55 -30.79 -20.23
N GLY A 806 -0.47 -31.13 -19.52
CA GLY A 806 0.85 -30.57 -19.73
C GLY A 806 1.87 -31.60 -20.18
N GLN A 807 3.09 -31.13 -20.41
CA GLN A 807 4.27 -31.89 -20.77
C GLN A 807 5.31 -31.76 -19.65
N SER A 808 6.05 -32.83 -19.37
CA SER A 808 7.13 -32.76 -18.38
C SER A 808 8.27 -31.87 -18.87
N ILE A 809 8.72 -30.95 -18.02
CA ILE A 809 9.89 -30.10 -18.32
C ILE A 809 11.21 -30.87 -18.30
N PHE A 810 11.18 -32.13 -17.82
CA PHE A 810 12.32 -33.04 -17.78
C PHE A 810 12.44 -33.92 -19.03
N ARG A 811 11.58 -33.70 -20.04
CA ARG A 811 11.58 -34.37 -21.34
C ARG A 811 11.63 -33.34 -22.46
N LYS A 812 11.94 -33.76 -23.69
CA LYS A 812 11.87 -32.86 -24.85
C LYS A 812 10.47 -32.27 -24.98
N ILE A 813 10.36 -30.96 -24.81
CA ILE A 813 9.11 -30.23 -25.05
C ILE A 813 9.01 -29.97 -26.56
N PRO A 814 7.93 -30.43 -27.24
CA PRO A 814 7.74 -30.15 -28.66
C PRO A 814 7.48 -28.66 -28.90
N GLU A 815 7.67 -28.21 -30.14
CA GLU A 815 7.17 -26.90 -30.56
C GLU A 815 5.65 -26.87 -30.41
N ARG A 816 5.15 -25.85 -29.71
CA ARG A 816 3.76 -25.77 -29.29
C ARG A 816 3.36 -24.33 -29.02
N ASP A 817 2.09 -24.03 -29.20
CA ASP A 817 1.53 -22.72 -28.91
C ASP A 817 0.75 -22.67 -27.59
N GLU A 818 0.16 -21.52 -27.28
CA GLU A 818 -0.61 -21.30 -26.07
C GLU A 818 -1.90 -22.12 -26.00
N TYR A 819 -2.44 -22.57 -27.13
CA TYR A 819 -3.58 -23.48 -27.14
C TYR A 819 -3.15 -24.90 -26.74
N ASP A 820 -2.02 -25.37 -27.24
CA ASP A 820 -1.45 -26.67 -26.86
C ASP A 820 -1.10 -26.72 -25.36
N MET A 821 -0.60 -25.62 -24.81
CA MET A 821 -0.34 -25.44 -23.37
C MET A 821 -1.60 -25.29 -22.50
N ARG A 822 -2.79 -25.31 -23.13
CA ARG A 822 -4.10 -25.13 -22.49
C ARG A 822 -4.27 -23.76 -21.82
N ILE A 823 -3.76 -22.69 -22.43
CA ILE A 823 -3.89 -21.31 -21.91
C ILE A 823 -5.18 -20.66 -22.42
N PRO A 824 -6.15 -20.38 -21.54
CA PRO A 824 -7.34 -19.61 -21.89
C PRO A 824 -7.00 -18.26 -22.49
N LEU A 825 -7.86 -17.76 -23.37
CA LEU A 825 -7.66 -16.52 -24.13
C LEU A 825 -7.24 -15.34 -23.21
N ASN A 826 -7.81 -15.24 -22.02
CA ASN A 826 -7.56 -14.18 -21.04
C ASN A 826 -6.13 -14.09 -20.47
N TYR A 827 -5.32 -15.15 -20.61
CA TYR A 827 -4.02 -15.26 -19.96
C TYR A 827 -2.87 -15.43 -20.95
N ARG A 828 -3.12 -15.13 -22.23
CA ARG A 828 -2.15 -15.27 -23.32
C ARG A 828 -1.21 -14.07 -23.45
N PHE A 829 0.06 -14.33 -23.73
CA PHE A 829 1.09 -13.31 -23.88
C PHE A 829 0.88 -12.41 -25.10
N TYR A 830 0.40 -12.94 -26.24
CA TYR A 830 0.21 -12.11 -27.44
C TYR A 830 -0.80 -10.99 -27.26
N LYS A 831 -1.70 -11.07 -26.25
CA LYS A 831 -2.62 -9.98 -25.93
C LYS A 831 -1.93 -8.70 -25.48
N HIS A 832 -0.66 -8.80 -25.09
CA HIS A 832 0.18 -7.66 -24.77
C HIS A 832 0.84 -7.04 -26.01
N VAL A 833 0.67 -7.67 -27.18
CA VAL A 833 1.13 -7.20 -28.48
C VAL A 833 -0.04 -6.60 -29.27
N GLY A 834 0.19 -5.50 -29.97
CA GLY A 834 -0.82 -4.82 -30.77
C GLY A 834 -0.59 -3.32 -30.89
N THR A 835 -1.23 -2.72 -31.90
CA THR A 835 -1.07 -1.30 -32.25
C THR A 835 -2.17 -0.48 -31.61
N ASN A 836 -1.85 0.68 -31.03
CA ASN A 836 -2.85 1.57 -30.46
C ASN A 836 -3.81 2.08 -31.56
N LEU A 837 -5.11 1.98 -31.32
CA LEU A 837 -6.12 2.57 -32.20
C LEU A 837 -6.02 4.10 -32.12
N ASN A 838 -5.93 4.77 -33.27
CA ASN A 838 -5.94 6.23 -33.31
C ASN A 838 -7.37 6.73 -33.01
N ASN A 839 -7.55 7.30 -31.82
CA ASN A 839 -8.85 7.76 -31.34
C ASN A 839 -9.43 8.90 -32.18
N SER A 840 -8.57 9.74 -32.78
CA SER A 840 -9.00 10.87 -33.59
C SER A 840 -9.51 10.42 -34.96
N LEU A 841 -8.90 9.38 -35.53
CA LEU A 841 -9.31 8.83 -36.82
C LEU A 841 -10.52 7.89 -36.70
N TYR A 842 -10.67 7.18 -35.59
CA TYR A 842 -11.71 6.16 -35.41
C TYR A 842 -12.56 6.34 -34.13
N PRO A 843 -13.17 7.52 -33.90
CA PRO A 843 -13.96 7.78 -32.69
C PRO A 843 -15.22 6.90 -32.60
N GLU A 844 -15.88 6.63 -33.73
CA GLU A 844 -17.10 5.83 -33.76
C GLU A 844 -16.85 4.36 -33.43
N ILE A 845 -15.74 3.79 -33.92
CA ILE A 845 -15.33 2.42 -33.58
C ILE A 845 -15.07 2.32 -32.07
N ARG A 846 -14.34 3.28 -31.51
CA ARG A 846 -14.06 3.34 -30.07
C ARG A 846 -15.34 3.42 -29.23
N LYS A 847 -16.26 4.31 -29.61
CA LYS A 847 -17.56 4.48 -28.94
C LYS A 847 -18.40 3.21 -29.00
N LYS A 848 -18.45 2.56 -30.17
CA LYS A 848 -19.18 1.30 -30.37
C LYS A 848 -18.62 0.16 -29.52
N ILE A 849 -17.30 -0.03 -29.51
CA ILE A 849 -16.63 -1.04 -28.66
C ILE A 849 -16.99 -0.84 -27.20
N PHE A 850 -16.82 0.38 -26.69
CA PHE A 850 -17.10 0.69 -25.29
C PHE A 850 -18.57 0.53 -24.92
N ASN A 851 -19.50 0.93 -25.80
CA ASN A 851 -20.92 0.71 -25.57
C ASN A 851 -21.27 -0.78 -25.46
N VAL A 852 -20.72 -1.62 -26.34
CA VAL A 852 -20.94 -3.07 -26.29
C VAL A 852 -20.42 -3.66 -24.97
N ILE A 853 -19.24 -3.26 -24.52
CA ILE A 853 -18.65 -3.71 -23.26
C ILE A 853 -19.52 -3.31 -22.07
N ILE A 854 -19.92 -2.04 -21.98
CA ILE A 854 -20.75 -1.54 -20.88
C ILE A 854 -22.12 -2.21 -20.87
N ASN A 855 -22.74 -2.41 -22.04
CA ASN A 855 -24.00 -3.13 -22.16
C ASN A 855 -23.88 -4.58 -21.68
N LYS A 856 -22.78 -5.27 -22.03
CA LYS A 856 -22.52 -6.63 -21.55
C LYS A 856 -22.36 -6.67 -20.03
N ILE A 857 -21.57 -5.77 -19.44
CA ILE A 857 -21.36 -5.76 -17.98
C ILE A 857 -22.65 -5.43 -17.23
N ASN A 858 -23.38 -4.40 -17.64
CA ASN A 858 -24.69 -4.09 -17.06
C ASN A 858 -25.70 -5.22 -17.29
N GLY A 859 -25.58 -5.93 -18.40
CA GLY A 859 -26.30 -7.17 -18.68
C GLY A 859 -26.02 -8.24 -17.63
N PHE A 860 -24.76 -8.53 -17.30
CA PHE A 860 -24.42 -9.48 -16.24
C PHE A 860 -25.03 -9.12 -14.89
N LEU A 861 -25.01 -7.83 -14.53
CA LEU A 861 -25.65 -7.34 -13.31
C LEU A 861 -27.17 -7.50 -13.36
N ALA A 862 -27.81 -7.22 -14.50
CA ALA A 862 -29.26 -7.33 -14.67
C ALA A 862 -29.75 -8.77 -14.56
N HIS A 863 -29.13 -9.68 -15.35
CA HIS A 863 -29.50 -11.10 -15.39
C HIS A 863 -29.34 -11.79 -14.03
N SER A 864 -28.48 -11.24 -13.16
CA SER A 864 -28.19 -11.80 -11.85
C SER A 864 -28.95 -11.11 -10.71
N GLY A 865 -29.91 -10.23 -11.03
CA GLY A 865 -30.68 -9.48 -10.05
C GLY A 865 -29.87 -8.44 -9.25
N LEU A 866 -28.60 -8.23 -9.59
CA LEU A 866 -27.69 -7.37 -8.83
C LEU A 866 -27.98 -5.88 -9.01
N LEU A 867 -28.71 -5.47 -10.05
CA LEU A 867 -29.08 -4.07 -10.27
C LEU A 867 -29.97 -3.48 -9.17
N LYS A 868 -30.55 -4.30 -8.28
CA LYS A 868 -31.21 -3.82 -7.07
C LYS A 868 -30.23 -3.05 -6.18
N ASN A 869 -29.06 -3.64 -5.93
CA ASN A 869 -28.06 -3.16 -4.97
C ASN A 869 -26.86 -2.47 -5.63
N CYS A 870 -26.50 -2.89 -6.85
CA CYS A 870 -25.38 -2.38 -7.62
C CYS A 870 -25.83 -1.32 -8.62
N ALA A 871 -25.05 -0.25 -8.76
CA ALA A 871 -25.29 0.79 -9.75
C ALA A 871 -24.96 0.29 -11.16
N ARG A 872 -25.67 0.84 -12.16
CA ARG A 872 -25.28 0.67 -13.57
C ARG A 872 -23.98 1.43 -13.81
N ILE A 873 -23.02 0.77 -14.45
CA ILE A 873 -21.75 1.38 -14.81
C ILE A 873 -21.82 2.00 -16.21
N LYS A 874 -21.01 3.02 -16.44
CA LYS A 874 -20.83 3.75 -17.70
C LYS A 874 -19.34 3.96 -17.93
N VAL A 875 -18.92 4.24 -19.16
CA VAL A 875 -17.53 4.64 -19.41
C VAL A 875 -17.24 5.95 -18.69
N ASP A 876 -16.09 6.01 -18.03
CA ASP A 876 -15.58 7.26 -17.44
C ASP A 876 -15.10 8.19 -18.57
N PRO A 877 -15.78 9.33 -18.83
CA PRO A 877 -15.43 10.23 -19.93
C PRO A 877 -14.07 10.91 -19.73
N ASN A 878 -13.61 11.01 -18.47
CA ASN A 878 -12.35 11.67 -18.11
C ASN A 878 -11.17 10.67 -18.04
N ALA A 879 -11.40 9.40 -18.37
CA ALA A 879 -10.39 8.37 -18.26
C ALA A 879 -9.37 8.38 -19.41
N LYS A 880 -8.25 9.08 -19.21
CA LYS A 880 -7.03 8.95 -20.05
C LYS A 880 -6.49 7.50 -20.12
N LEU A 881 -6.91 6.63 -19.19
CA LEU A 881 -6.46 5.23 -19.07
C LEU A 881 -7.23 4.24 -19.96
N SER A 882 -8.29 4.67 -20.65
CA SER A 882 -9.05 3.79 -21.54
C SER A 882 -8.35 3.67 -22.90
N THR A 883 -7.85 2.48 -23.23
CA THR A 883 -7.08 2.21 -24.45
C THR A 883 -7.71 1.09 -25.26
N ILE A 884 -7.54 1.16 -26.58
CA ILE A 884 -7.89 0.07 -27.49
C ILE A 884 -6.63 -0.19 -28.32
N LYS A 885 -6.18 -1.43 -28.31
CA LYS A 885 -5.15 -1.93 -29.22
C LYS A 885 -5.81 -2.86 -30.21
N TYR A 886 -5.44 -2.78 -31.48
CA TYR A 886 -5.89 -3.74 -32.48
C TYR A 886 -4.75 -4.67 -32.88
N MET A 887 -5.12 -5.87 -33.29
CA MET A 887 -4.23 -6.88 -33.83
C MET A 887 -4.93 -7.63 -34.97
N LYS A 888 -4.15 -8.13 -35.92
CA LYS A 888 -4.65 -8.91 -37.05
C LYS A 888 -4.23 -10.37 -36.85
N ILE A 889 -5.19 -11.29 -36.87
CA ILE A 889 -4.96 -12.73 -36.78
C ILE A 889 -5.74 -13.36 -37.94
N ASN A 890 -5.10 -14.14 -38.81
CA ASN A 890 -5.75 -14.79 -39.96
C ASN A 890 -6.59 -13.84 -40.83
N ASN A 891 -6.05 -12.66 -41.14
CA ASN A 891 -6.77 -11.61 -41.85
C ASN A 891 -7.99 -10.99 -41.16
N GLU A 892 -8.32 -11.42 -39.95
CA GLU A 892 -9.38 -10.82 -39.13
C GLU A 892 -8.82 -9.84 -38.11
N LEU A 893 -9.60 -8.79 -37.81
CA LEU A 893 -9.23 -7.74 -36.88
C LEU A 893 -9.83 -8.03 -35.49
N TYR A 894 -8.98 -7.94 -34.48
CA TYR A 894 -9.34 -8.10 -33.07
C TYR A 894 -8.94 -6.85 -32.29
N PHE A 895 -9.74 -6.47 -31.31
CA PHE A 895 -9.50 -5.30 -30.47
C PHE A 895 -9.34 -5.70 -29.01
N ASN A 896 -8.13 -5.55 -28.48
CA ASN A 896 -7.86 -5.64 -27.05
C ASN A 896 -8.23 -4.31 -26.39
N PHE A 897 -9.18 -4.34 -25.47
CA PHE A 897 -9.64 -3.14 -24.78
C PHE A 897 -9.16 -3.08 -23.35
N LYS A 898 -8.99 -1.86 -22.87
CA LYS A 898 -8.90 -1.50 -21.46
C LYS A 898 -9.85 -0.33 -21.26
N VAL A 899 -10.88 -0.49 -20.44
CA VAL A 899 -11.89 0.54 -20.22
C VAL A 899 -12.04 0.84 -18.73
N LYS A 900 -11.93 2.11 -18.37
CA LYS A 900 -12.25 2.59 -17.03
C LYS A 900 -13.70 3.05 -16.97
N VAL A 901 -14.38 2.74 -15.87
CA VAL A 901 -15.82 3.00 -15.70
C VAL A 901 -16.11 3.93 -14.53
N THR A 902 -17.35 4.41 -14.49
CA THR A 902 -17.97 5.17 -13.41
C THR A 902 -19.44 4.72 -13.23
N PRO A 903 -20.03 4.72 -12.03
CA PRO A 903 -19.40 5.05 -10.75
C PRO A 903 -18.41 3.96 -10.29
N GLY A 904 -17.53 4.32 -9.36
CA GLY A 904 -16.48 3.45 -8.84
C GLY A 904 -15.14 3.57 -9.59
N THR A 905 -14.28 2.58 -9.40
CA THR A 905 -12.89 2.56 -9.88
C THR A 905 -12.60 1.38 -10.82
N GLY A 906 -13.64 0.71 -11.32
CA GLY A 906 -13.51 -0.44 -12.21
C GLY A 906 -12.65 -0.14 -13.45
N ILE A 907 -11.65 -0.97 -13.69
CA ILE A 907 -10.95 -1.04 -14.99
C ILE A 907 -11.10 -2.46 -15.51
N TYR A 908 -11.65 -2.58 -16.72
CA TYR A 908 -11.94 -3.86 -17.36
C TYR A 908 -11.09 -4.08 -18.59
N ILE A 909 -10.65 -5.31 -18.79
CA ILE A 909 -9.88 -5.75 -19.97
C ILE A 909 -10.51 -6.97 -20.62
N GLY A 910 -10.30 -7.10 -21.92
CA GLY A 910 -10.78 -8.23 -22.71
C GLY A 910 -10.50 -8.02 -24.20
N THR A 911 -11.06 -8.89 -25.03
CA THR A 911 -10.89 -8.88 -26.48
C THR A 911 -12.25 -8.92 -27.15
N ILE A 912 -12.43 -8.09 -28.18
CA ILE A 912 -13.64 -8.02 -28.98
C ILE A 912 -13.30 -8.18 -30.47
N THR A 913 -14.11 -8.92 -31.20
CA THR A 913 -13.92 -9.16 -32.65
C THR A 913 -14.29 -7.92 -33.48
N SER A 914 -13.94 -7.91 -34.76
CA SER A 914 -14.38 -6.90 -35.73
C SER A 914 -15.92 -6.82 -35.87
N LYS A 915 -16.63 -7.90 -35.54
CA LYS A 915 -18.10 -7.98 -35.48
C LYS A 915 -18.68 -7.47 -34.16
N PHE A 916 -17.84 -6.94 -33.26
CA PHE A 916 -18.21 -6.45 -31.94
C PHE A 916 -18.72 -7.57 -30.99
N GLU A 917 -18.19 -8.78 -31.12
CA GLU A 917 -18.50 -9.90 -30.23
C GLU A 917 -17.39 -10.03 -29.18
N ILE A 918 -17.78 -10.02 -27.90
CA ILE A 918 -16.84 -10.20 -26.79
C ILE A 918 -16.48 -11.67 -26.71
N MET A 919 -15.17 -11.96 -26.74
CA MET A 919 -14.68 -13.34 -26.88
C MET A 919 -14.64 -14.09 -25.57
N GLU A 920 -14.55 -13.40 -24.45
CA GLU A 920 -14.44 -14.02 -23.14
C GLU A 920 -15.79 -14.19 -22.46
N ASP A 921 -16.02 -15.37 -21.88
CA ASP A 921 -17.15 -15.64 -20.99
C ASP A 921 -17.24 -14.61 -19.84
N LYS A 922 -16.07 -14.13 -19.38
CA LYS A 922 -15.93 -13.16 -18.29
C LYS A 922 -14.92 -12.08 -18.68
N ILE A 923 -15.36 -10.83 -18.55
CA ILE A 923 -14.53 -9.64 -18.73
C ILE A 923 -13.72 -9.43 -17.45
N ARG A 924 -12.38 -9.41 -17.56
CA ARG A 924 -11.53 -9.31 -16.38
C ARG A 924 -11.53 -7.90 -15.81
N ARG A 925 -11.62 -7.78 -14.49
CA ARG A 925 -11.39 -6.52 -13.75
C ARG A 925 -9.98 -6.49 -13.20
N VAL A 926 -9.23 -5.42 -13.46
CA VAL A 926 -7.82 -5.24 -13.02
C VAL A 926 -7.67 -4.24 -11.87
N THR A 927 -8.79 -3.84 -11.26
CA THR A 927 -8.84 -3.08 -10.01
C THR A 927 -9.51 -3.91 -8.93
N SER A 928 -9.15 -3.67 -7.67
CA SER A 928 -9.85 -4.29 -6.54
C SER A 928 -11.32 -3.87 -6.53
N TYR A 929 -12.20 -4.80 -6.20
CA TYR A 929 -13.64 -4.59 -6.11
C TYR A 929 -14.20 -4.85 -4.72
N ALA A 930 -13.38 -5.32 -3.76
CA ALA A 930 -13.88 -5.76 -2.45
C ALA A 930 -14.65 -4.64 -1.74
N ILE A 931 -14.08 -3.44 -1.66
CA ILE A 931 -14.72 -2.27 -1.03
C ILE A 931 -16.00 -1.85 -1.77
N GLU A 932 -16.01 -1.94 -3.10
CA GLU A 932 -17.13 -1.46 -3.91
C GLU A 932 -18.29 -2.46 -3.98
N ALA A 933 -18.01 -3.75 -3.86
CA ALA A 933 -18.99 -4.82 -4.03
C ALA A 933 -19.41 -5.46 -2.70
N GLU A 934 -18.47 -5.77 -1.80
CA GLU A 934 -18.73 -6.61 -0.62
C GLU A 934 -19.52 -5.90 0.48
N THR A 935 -19.72 -4.58 0.35
CA THR A 935 -20.65 -3.81 1.19
C THR A 935 -22.09 -4.29 1.00
N CYS A 936 -22.48 -4.73 -0.20
CA CYS A 936 -23.85 -5.14 -0.51
C CYS A 936 -23.97 -6.50 -1.22
N GLU A 937 -22.88 -7.05 -1.75
CA GLU A 937 -22.84 -8.33 -2.45
C GLU A 937 -21.53 -9.09 -2.18
N LYS A 938 -21.61 -10.21 -1.45
CA LYS A 938 -20.45 -11.00 -1.01
C LYS A 938 -20.29 -12.35 -1.71
N ALA A 939 -21.35 -12.92 -2.29
CA ALA A 939 -21.38 -14.31 -2.72
C ALA A 939 -21.49 -14.48 -4.25
N ASN A 940 -22.17 -13.58 -4.95
CA ASN A 940 -22.44 -13.71 -6.38
C ASN A 940 -21.14 -13.66 -7.22
N HIS A 941 -21.01 -14.53 -8.22
CA HIS A 941 -19.80 -14.59 -9.05
C HIS A 941 -19.61 -13.36 -9.95
N TYR A 942 -20.65 -12.56 -10.17
CA TYR A 942 -20.60 -11.28 -10.88
C TYR A 942 -20.35 -10.07 -9.98
N ARG A 943 -20.11 -10.27 -8.68
CA ARG A 943 -19.78 -9.19 -7.74
C ARG A 943 -18.59 -8.32 -8.16
N ALA A 944 -17.67 -8.88 -8.96
CA ALA A 944 -16.55 -8.11 -9.52
C ALA A 944 -16.99 -6.90 -10.35
N TYR A 945 -18.21 -6.92 -10.91
CA TYR A 945 -18.80 -5.82 -11.68
C TYR A 945 -19.62 -4.83 -10.83
N CYS A 946 -19.83 -5.12 -9.55
CA CYS A 946 -20.72 -4.34 -8.69
C CYS A 946 -20.04 -3.08 -8.14
N MET A 947 -20.75 -1.96 -8.20
CA MET A 947 -20.53 -0.76 -7.38
C MET A 947 -21.78 -0.55 -6.53
N CYS A 948 -21.71 -0.79 -5.22
CA CYS A 948 -22.85 -0.69 -4.33
C CYS A 948 -23.43 0.72 -4.32
N LYS A 949 -24.74 0.84 -4.55
CA LYS A 949 -25.46 2.13 -4.56
C LYS A 949 -25.37 2.85 -3.21
N SER A 950 -25.32 2.10 -2.11
CA SER A 950 -25.17 2.66 -0.76
C SER A 950 -23.87 3.45 -0.56
N LEU A 951 -22.86 3.22 -1.41
CA LEU A 951 -21.60 3.97 -1.40
C LEU A 951 -21.64 5.23 -2.29
N LEU A 952 -22.74 5.47 -3.01
CA LEU A 952 -22.92 6.61 -3.91
C LEU A 952 -23.80 7.72 -3.32
N SER A 953 -24.55 7.41 -2.27
CA SER A 953 -25.52 8.28 -1.62
C SER A 953 -24.90 9.15 -0.51
N GLY A 954 -23.66 9.61 -0.69
CA GLY A 954 -22.90 10.41 0.28
C GLY A 954 -22.19 11.59 -0.33
#